data_AF-A0A2E6PYL9-F1
#
_entry.id   AF-A0A2E6PYL9-F1
#
_cell.length_a   1.000
_cell.length_b   1.000
_cell.length_c   1.000
_cell.angle_alpha   90.00
_cell.angle_beta   90.00
_cell.angle_gamma   90.00
#
_symmetry.space_group_name_H-M   'P 1'
#
loop_
_entity.id
_entity.type
_entity.pdbx_description
1 polymer ?
#
loop_
_entity_poly.entity_id
_entity_poly.type
_entity_poly.pdbx_seq_one_letter_code
_entity_poly.pdbx_strand_id
1 'polypeptide(L)'
;MRRRFGGSMTVLFMLAATCLFNPTVAEQDGACCEDQGFRMFLTGEAQSGGLTPFSSDLDDRHSAVVTPSVLGAIEIGKWSTTWTVDDDYASSEWTFEIPYEIQGATGLQLNATVGINIGGTYHSGSSGPGLLVTNGVLSVPIQVTGGAISEGDQIRFTLEVQSLSFSAPGDNAGIRFYWGDTEDAGMLAKFPFGTATMQDGSANDGIAYFPVDIMTHYGLDVWNKRSSGSATVGTEQLTTSPVVTEIEDGVRIVFVWQWPETYDGSGVQVTFRVSPHPGALLESTRTYEVNIDGGGGTGNWYPEEEPKRDSGTTLEIDISGRSSASIVDRDIQITVDGAMSQWIRWGLDNIGNNTLSGSSWWKNLDSYEDSLSVGEEHNGRVDDTESAALTQHLQTSASNIRSFMSVGLGLDVESLVGSDLVDLSQRDVTLDFGATRAFSSEPVTIILEVRYTPGIEASSEYLIRTFVQPGKGDWFTLIDVDAGLRGSALAGFGAVSAGDLDVEHRRWIFLETISYEDQDLDPEMIFSVSYTPPSSPAGSPLVSALILVLVMSITAGLSLYLTQTRIRAPSVATATLFGFMSFIVYVGGFDLPLVFGVGAAGLIGVFPVALVSPRSKNKGIGARALPTITCPSCNTPNVVHSSNRPFRTSCSGCFVTLRLD
;
A
#
# COMPACT_ATOMS: atom_id res chain seq x y z
N MET A 1 56.97 -41.66 -43.65
CA MET A 1 57.66 -41.51 -44.95
C MET A 1 57.04 -40.29 -45.65
N ARG A 2 57.89 -39.39 -46.16
CA ARG A 2 57.58 -38.06 -46.72
C ARG A 2 56.49 -38.09 -47.80
N ARG A 3 55.62 -37.07 -47.81
CA ARG A 3 55.64 -35.99 -48.82
C ARG A 3 54.67 -34.86 -48.48
N ARG A 4 55.22 -33.64 -48.44
CA ARG A 4 54.54 -32.33 -48.52
C ARG A 4 54.00 -32.10 -49.93
N PHE A 5 52.90 -31.36 -50.02
CA PHE A 5 52.54 -30.27 -50.95
C PHE A 5 51.04 -30.05 -50.69
N GLY A 6 50.50 -28.89 -50.32
CA GLY A 6 50.94 -27.52 -50.50
C GLY A 6 49.80 -26.77 -51.21
N GLY A 7 49.31 -25.69 -50.60
CA GLY A 7 48.60 -24.64 -51.33
C GLY A 7 47.14 -24.39 -50.94
N SER A 8 46.90 -23.17 -50.45
CA SER A 8 45.66 -22.40 -50.52
C SER A 8 44.60 -22.61 -49.44
N MET A 9 44.81 -21.96 -48.28
CA MET A 9 43.69 -21.39 -47.51
C MET A 9 44.19 -20.25 -46.62
N THR A 10 44.58 -19.13 -47.24
CA THR A 10 45.00 -17.91 -46.54
C THR A 10 44.52 -16.67 -47.28
N VAL A 11 43.21 -16.57 -47.52
CA VAL A 11 42.52 -15.29 -47.85
C VAL A 11 41.07 -15.39 -47.39
N LEU A 12 40.81 -15.47 -46.07
CA LEU A 12 39.47 -15.25 -45.52
C LEU A 12 39.54 -14.93 -44.01
N PHE A 13 40.43 -14.04 -43.58
CA PHE A 13 40.46 -13.55 -42.19
C PHE A 13 41.13 -12.16 -42.07
N MET A 14 40.99 -11.33 -43.10
CA MET A 14 41.46 -9.93 -43.12
C MET A 14 40.50 -9.08 -43.97
N LEU A 15 39.22 -9.08 -43.59
CA LEU A 15 38.23 -8.13 -44.12
C LEU A 15 37.12 -7.83 -43.09
N ALA A 16 37.48 -7.79 -41.81
CA ALA A 16 36.58 -7.50 -40.69
C ALA A 16 37.24 -6.60 -39.63
N ALA A 17 38.08 -5.65 -40.07
CA ALA A 17 38.80 -4.73 -39.18
C ALA A 17 39.00 -3.34 -39.81
N THR A 18 37.97 -2.82 -40.46
CA THR A 18 37.86 -1.40 -40.81
C THR A 18 36.43 -0.95 -40.50
N CYS A 19 36.09 -0.87 -39.22
CA CYS A 19 35.03 0.03 -38.80
C CYS A 19 35.55 1.44 -39.04
N LEU A 20 34.92 2.13 -39.99
CA LEU A 20 35.10 3.54 -40.23
C LEU A 20 34.71 4.28 -38.95
N PHE A 21 35.70 4.85 -38.26
CA PHE A 21 35.47 5.92 -37.30
C PHE A 21 34.99 7.14 -38.09
N ASN A 22 33.68 7.34 -38.16
CA ASN A 22 33.13 8.67 -38.37
C ASN A 22 32.94 9.28 -36.97
N PRO A 23 33.51 10.45 -36.66
CA PRO A 23 33.02 11.22 -35.53
C PRO A 23 31.64 11.73 -35.95
N THR A 24 30.59 11.02 -35.58
CA THR A 24 29.26 11.62 -35.52
C THR A 24 29.34 12.65 -34.40
N VAL A 25 29.30 13.92 -34.79
CA VAL A 25 28.90 15.00 -33.89
C VAL A 25 27.54 14.56 -33.34
N ALA A 26 27.47 14.30 -32.03
CA ALA A 26 26.22 13.97 -31.37
C ALA A 26 25.36 15.23 -31.44
N GLU A 27 24.39 15.19 -32.34
CA GLU A 27 23.28 16.13 -32.36
C GLU A 27 22.47 15.88 -31.09
N GLN A 28 22.16 16.95 -30.36
CA GLN A 28 21.27 16.94 -29.22
C GLN A 28 19.92 16.43 -29.70
N ASP A 29 19.52 15.23 -29.30
CA ASP A 29 18.20 14.69 -29.65
C ASP A 29 17.52 14.23 -28.38
N GLY A 30 16.92 15.19 -27.68
CA GLY A 30 15.95 14.97 -26.61
C GLY A 30 14.54 14.86 -27.18
N ALA A 31 14.34 13.99 -28.17
CA ALA A 31 13.05 13.80 -28.82
C ALA A 31 12.25 12.71 -28.10
N CYS A 32 11.17 13.12 -27.44
CA CYS A 32 10.06 12.20 -27.20
C CYS A 32 9.47 11.77 -28.55
N CYS A 33 8.87 10.58 -28.61
CA CYS A 33 8.35 9.96 -29.81
C CYS A 33 7.26 10.80 -30.53
N GLU A 34 7.64 11.79 -31.35
CA GLU A 34 6.71 12.53 -32.22
C GLU A 34 5.83 11.57 -33.06
N ASP A 35 6.35 10.38 -33.38
CA ASP A 35 5.67 9.40 -34.23
C ASP A 35 4.64 8.51 -33.50
N GLN A 36 4.74 8.30 -32.19
CA GLN A 36 3.92 7.31 -31.46
C GLN A 36 2.77 7.93 -30.64
N GLY A 37 2.96 9.13 -30.09
CA GLY A 37 1.97 9.76 -29.19
C GLY A 37 1.84 9.08 -27.82
N PHE A 38 0.91 9.56 -26.99
CA PHE A 38 0.59 8.98 -25.68
C PHE A 38 -0.92 8.90 -25.46
N ARG A 39 -1.35 8.12 -24.46
CA ARG A 39 -2.76 7.97 -24.13
C ARG A 39 -3.15 8.94 -23.03
N MET A 40 -4.20 9.72 -23.26
CA MET A 40 -4.89 10.50 -22.24
C MET A 40 -6.11 9.72 -21.79
N PHE A 41 -6.07 9.17 -20.58
CA PHE A 41 -7.17 8.45 -19.97
C PHE A 41 -8.30 9.39 -19.55
N LEU A 42 -9.52 8.84 -19.53
CA LEU A 42 -10.73 9.56 -19.13
C LEU A 42 -11.01 9.33 -17.64
N THR A 43 -11.15 10.39 -16.86
CA THR A 43 -11.50 10.33 -15.43
C THR A 43 -12.69 11.22 -15.10
N GLY A 44 -13.28 11.06 -13.91
CA GLY A 44 -14.37 11.90 -13.42
C GLY A 44 -15.72 11.68 -14.11
N GLU A 45 -16.72 12.46 -13.71
CA GLU A 45 -18.09 12.32 -14.19
C GLU A 45 -18.28 12.77 -15.65
N ALA A 46 -19.33 12.25 -16.30
CA ALA A 46 -19.58 12.43 -17.73
C ALA A 46 -19.62 13.88 -18.22
N GLN A 47 -19.98 14.86 -17.40
CA GLN A 47 -20.18 16.26 -17.82
C GLN A 47 -19.08 17.20 -17.33
N SER A 48 -18.17 16.70 -16.51
CA SER A 48 -17.08 17.45 -15.87
C SER A 48 -15.82 16.56 -15.74
N GLY A 49 -15.58 15.71 -16.74
CA GLY A 49 -14.52 14.72 -16.69
C GLY A 49 -13.14 15.34 -16.89
N GLY A 50 -12.13 14.69 -16.32
CA GLY A 50 -10.72 15.04 -16.45
C GLY A 50 -10.02 14.22 -17.54
N LEU A 51 -8.83 14.69 -17.94
CA LEU A 51 -7.90 13.95 -18.79
C LEU A 51 -6.57 13.81 -18.06
N THR A 52 -6.02 12.61 -18.03
CA THR A 52 -4.73 12.32 -17.37
C THR A 52 -3.91 11.32 -18.18
N PRO A 53 -2.59 11.48 -18.32
CA PRO A 53 -1.72 10.45 -18.87
C PRO A 53 -1.35 9.38 -17.83
N PHE A 54 -1.69 9.57 -16.56
CA PHE A 54 -1.22 8.72 -15.48
C PHE A 54 -2.19 7.58 -15.22
N SER A 55 -1.74 6.34 -15.43
CA SER A 55 -2.53 5.14 -15.12
C SER A 55 -2.86 5.03 -13.62
N SER A 56 -2.06 5.66 -12.75
CA SER A 56 -2.31 5.71 -11.30
C SER A 56 -3.52 6.52 -10.90
N ASP A 57 -3.99 7.44 -11.75
CA ASP A 57 -5.17 8.27 -11.49
C ASP A 57 -6.49 7.51 -11.77
N LEU A 58 -6.40 6.25 -12.18
CA LEU A 58 -7.54 5.38 -12.49
C LEU A 58 -7.99 4.61 -11.26
N ASP A 59 -8.98 5.15 -10.55
CA ASP A 59 -9.52 4.57 -9.32
C ASP A 59 -11.04 4.31 -9.44
N ASP A 60 -11.81 5.37 -9.67
CA ASP A 60 -13.28 5.32 -9.70
C ASP A 60 -13.86 4.92 -11.05
N ARG A 61 -14.75 3.92 -11.06
CA ARG A 61 -15.54 3.55 -12.24
C ARG A 61 -16.71 4.52 -12.48
N HIS A 62 -16.70 5.17 -13.63
CA HIS A 62 -17.81 5.96 -14.15
C HIS A 62 -18.51 5.27 -15.31
N SER A 63 -19.80 5.59 -15.54
CA SER A 63 -20.54 5.03 -16.67
C SER A 63 -21.69 5.92 -17.16
N ALA A 64 -22.03 5.79 -18.44
CA ALA A 64 -23.18 6.44 -19.07
C ALA A 64 -23.99 5.42 -19.87
N VAL A 65 -25.32 5.44 -19.75
CA VAL A 65 -26.22 4.47 -20.39
C VAL A 65 -27.15 5.17 -21.38
N VAL A 66 -27.25 4.63 -22.59
CA VAL A 66 -28.23 5.05 -23.60
C VAL A 66 -29.25 3.93 -23.82
N THR A 67 -30.52 4.19 -23.51
CA THR A 67 -31.59 3.19 -23.50
C THR A 67 -32.58 3.24 -24.68
N PRO A 68 -33.08 4.38 -25.18
CA PRO A 68 -33.91 4.37 -26.37
C PRO A 68 -33.07 4.29 -27.66
N SER A 69 -33.63 3.70 -28.72
CA SER A 69 -33.13 3.95 -30.08
C SER A 69 -33.35 5.43 -30.42
N VAL A 70 -32.28 6.15 -30.72
CA VAL A 70 -32.30 7.59 -30.93
C VAL A 70 -31.85 7.93 -32.35
N LEU A 71 -32.59 8.87 -32.96
CA LEU A 71 -32.25 9.55 -34.22
C LEU A 71 -31.93 11.01 -33.86
N GLY A 72 -30.69 11.27 -33.49
CA GLY A 72 -30.23 12.57 -32.98
C GLY A 72 -29.03 12.44 -32.05
N ALA A 73 -28.22 13.50 -31.95
CA ALA A 73 -27.02 13.53 -31.13
C ALA A 73 -27.36 13.49 -29.63
N ILE A 74 -26.85 12.48 -28.92
CA ILE A 74 -26.82 12.43 -27.45
C ILE A 74 -25.37 12.52 -27.01
N GLU A 75 -25.06 13.51 -26.17
CA GLU A 75 -23.77 13.61 -25.50
C GLU A 75 -23.64 12.51 -24.44
N ILE A 76 -22.58 11.72 -24.54
CA ILE A 76 -22.25 10.65 -23.60
C ILE A 76 -21.34 11.17 -22.51
N GLY A 77 -20.35 11.96 -22.91
CA GLY A 77 -19.48 12.63 -21.97
C GLY A 77 -18.54 13.63 -22.62
N LYS A 78 -17.97 14.45 -21.75
CA LYS A 78 -17.05 15.53 -22.05
C LYS A 78 -15.93 15.54 -21.03
N TRP A 79 -14.72 15.49 -21.53
CA TRP A 79 -13.49 15.47 -20.74
C TRP A 79 -12.59 16.60 -21.19
N SER A 80 -11.87 17.22 -20.25
CA SER A 80 -10.99 18.32 -20.60
C SER A 80 -9.82 18.47 -19.63
N THR A 81 -8.73 19.03 -20.15
CA THR A 81 -7.61 19.55 -19.37
C THR A 81 -7.20 20.92 -19.90
N THR A 82 -6.69 21.79 -19.02
CA THR A 82 -6.15 23.10 -19.39
C THR A 82 -4.65 22.97 -19.51
N TRP A 83 -4.11 23.25 -20.69
CA TRP A 83 -2.69 23.12 -20.98
C TRP A 83 -1.90 24.28 -20.40
N THR A 84 -0.67 24.04 -19.90
CA THR A 84 0.12 25.04 -19.16
C THR A 84 1.45 25.39 -19.79
N VAL A 85 1.83 24.78 -20.92
CA VAL A 85 3.11 25.04 -21.59
C VAL A 85 2.83 25.30 -23.07
N ASP A 86 3.45 26.33 -23.64
CA ASP A 86 3.36 26.58 -25.08
C ASP A 86 3.99 25.42 -25.86
N ASP A 87 3.25 24.83 -26.81
CA ASP A 87 3.74 23.69 -27.58
C ASP A 87 3.15 23.63 -29.00
N ASP A 88 3.85 22.94 -29.89
CA ASP A 88 3.43 22.70 -31.28
C ASP A 88 3.08 21.22 -31.47
N TYR A 89 2.06 20.94 -32.30
CA TYR A 89 1.68 19.57 -32.63
C TYR A 89 1.54 19.37 -34.14
N ALA A 90 2.02 18.24 -34.63
CA ALA A 90 2.00 17.91 -36.05
C ALA A 90 0.64 17.38 -36.52
N SER A 91 0.37 17.51 -37.83
CA SER A 91 -0.82 16.91 -38.44
C SER A 91 -0.75 15.39 -38.34
N SER A 92 -1.75 14.77 -37.72
CA SER A 92 -1.73 13.35 -37.38
C SER A 92 -3.14 12.77 -37.20
N GLU A 93 -3.25 11.44 -37.27
CA GLU A 93 -4.48 10.73 -36.90
C GLU A 93 -4.42 10.33 -35.43
N TRP A 94 -5.42 10.78 -34.66
CA TRP A 94 -5.62 10.41 -33.26
C TRP A 94 -6.73 9.37 -33.17
N THR A 95 -6.70 8.54 -32.13
CA THR A 95 -7.69 7.47 -31.95
C THR A 95 -8.33 7.57 -30.58
N PHE A 96 -9.64 7.77 -30.56
CA PHE A 96 -10.43 7.72 -29.33
C PHE A 96 -10.94 6.31 -29.09
N GLU A 97 -10.79 5.80 -27.87
CA GLU A 97 -11.23 4.47 -27.46
C GLU A 97 -12.07 4.55 -26.20
N ILE A 98 -13.19 3.83 -26.19
CA ILE A 98 -14.04 3.69 -25.00
C ILE A 98 -14.69 2.30 -24.95
N PRO A 99 -14.59 1.58 -23.81
CA PRO A 99 -15.28 0.31 -23.63
C PRO A 99 -16.81 0.48 -23.60
N TYR A 100 -17.52 -0.53 -24.08
CA TYR A 100 -18.98 -0.58 -24.02
C TYR A 100 -19.53 -1.97 -23.73
N GLU A 101 -20.69 -2.00 -23.07
CA GLU A 101 -21.48 -3.19 -22.78
C GLU A 101 -22.88 -3.08 -23.41
N ILE A 102 -23.29 -4.12 -24.14
CA ILE A 102 -24.64 -4.23 -24.70
C ILE A 102 -25.54 -4.92 -23.67
N GLN A 103 -26.63 -4.25 -23.29
CA GLN A 103 -27.61 -4.76 -22.34
C GLN A 103 -28.92 -5.07 -23.06
N GLY A 104 -29.52 -6.22 -22.75
CA GLY A 104 -30.89 -6.54 -23.17
C GLY A 104 -31.15 -6.57 -24.69
N ALA A 105 -30.14 -6.71 -25.54
CA ALA A 105 -30.27 -6.78 -27.01
C ALA A 105 -29.31 -7.82 -27.62
N THR A 106 -29.63 -8.34 -28.81
CA THR A 106 -28.79 -9.34 -29.52
C THR A 106 -27.70 -8.68 -30.38
N GLY A 107 -27.86 -7.39 -30.68
CA GLY A 107 -26.89 -6.58 -31.41
C GLY A 107 -27.36 -5.13 -31.50
N LEU A 108 -26.49 -4.25 -31.96
CA LEU A 108 -26.69 -2.82 -32.00
C LEU A 108 -26.04 -2.22 -33.24
N GLN A 109 -26.76 -1.37 -33.97
CA GLN A 109 -26.16 -0.48 -34.96
C GLN A 109 -25.88 0.87 -34.30
N LEU A 110 -24.61 1.26 -34.27
CA LEU A 110 -24.13 2.50 -33.64
C LEU A 110 -23.44 3.37 -34.68
N ASN A 111 -23.69 4.68 -34.60
CA ASN A 111 -22.84 5.70 -35.19
C ASN A 111 -22.52 6.74 -34.14
N ALA A 112 -21.26 6.85 -33.75
CA ALA A 112 -20.76 7.82 -32.80
C ALA A 112 -19.85 8.82 -33.49
N THR A 113 -19.81 10.03 -32.94
CA THR A 113 -18.94 11.12 -33.34
C THR A 113 -18.14 11.57 -32.12
N VAL A 114 -16.84 11.74 -32.29
CA VAL A 114 -15.98 12.32 -31.27
C VAL A 114 -15.52 13.67 -31.78
N GLY A 115 -15.84 14.72 -31.02
CA GLY A 115 -15.33 16.07 -31.23
C GLY A 115 -14.11 16.32 -30.35
N ILE A 116 -13.08 16.94 -30.93
CA ILE A 116 -11.90 17.41 -30.21
C ILE A 116 -11.84 18.92 -30.39
N ASN A 117 -11.66 19.65 -29.30
CA ASN A 117 -11.30 21.06 -29.33
C ASN A 117 -9.91 21.22 -28.70
N ILE A 118 -8.97 21.78 -29.47
CA ILE A 118 -7.61 22.11 -29.02
C ILE A 118 -7.51 23.64 -29.06
N GLY A 119 -7.59 24.27 -27.89
CA GLY A 119 -7.66 25.73 -27.76
C GLY A 119 -8.87 26.30 -28.50
N GLY A 120 -8.63 26.99 -29.62
CA GLY A 120 -9.65 27.56 -30.50
C GLY A 120 -10.03 26.70 -31.72
N THR A 121 -9.40 25.54 -31.91
CA THR A 121 -9.54 24.73 -33.14
C THR A 121 -10.37 23.47 -32.90
N TYR A 122 -11.34 23.20 -33.79
CA TYR A 122 -12.26 22.06 -33.67
C TYR A 122 -12.01 21.01 -34.76
N HIS A 123 -11.84 19.76 -34.32
CA HIS A 123 -11.72 18.57 -35.14
C HIS A 123 -12.81 17.56 -34.77
N SER A 124 -13.18 16.68 -35.70
CA SER A 124 -14.14 15.62 -35.42
C SER A 124 -13.86 14.36 -36.23
N GLY A 125 -14.17 13.20 -35.65
CA GLY A 125 -14.12 11.90 -36.30
C GLY A 125 -15.41 11.13 -36.04
N SER A 126 -15.66 10.09 -36.82
CA SER A 126 -16.85 9.25 -36.69
C SER A 126 -16.47 7.78 -36.77
N SER A 127 -17.13 6.95 -35.95
CA SER A 127 -17.00 5.49 -36.01
C SER A 127 -17.53 4.92 -37.34
N GLY A 128 -18.34 5.70 -38.07
CA GLY A 128 -19.19 5.21 -39.14
C GLY A 128 -20.33 4.30 -38.64
N PRO A 129 -21.24 3.87 -39.52
CA PRO A 129 -22.31 2.95 -39.17
C PRO A 129 -21.76 1.52 -39.01
N GLY A 130 -21.66 1.04 -37.77
CA GLY A 130 -21.17 -0.31 -37.45
C GLY A 130 -22.22 -1.17 -36.74
N LEU A 131 -22.25 -2.48 -37.02
CA LEU A 131 -23.04 -3.47 -36.26
C LEU A 131 -22.16 -4.08 -35.16
N LEU A 132 -22.53 -3.84 -33.91
CA LEU A 132 -21.91 -4.35 -32.70
C LEU A 132 -22.76 -5.51 -32.16
N VAL A 133 -22.18 -6.70 -32.02
CA VAL A 133 -22.90 -7.93 -31.60
C VAL A 133 -22.37 -8.51 -30.29
N THR A 134 -21.27 -7.98 -29.77
CA THR A 134 -20.65 -8.34 -28.49
C THR A 134 -20.17 -7.09 -27.78
N ASN A 135 -19.90 -7.19 -26.49
CA ASN A 135 -19.15 -6.16 -25.76
C ASN A 135 -17.77 -5.97 -26.39
N GLY A 136 -17.21 -4.78 -26.25
CA GLY A 136 -15.91 -4.45 -26.83
C GLY A 136 -15.51 -3.01 -26.58
N VAL A 137 -14.56 -2.53 -27.38
CA VAL A 137 -14.07 -1.15 -27.34
C VAL A 137 -14.50 -0.44 -28.63
N LEU A 138 -15.11 0.73 -28.49
CA LEU A 138 -15.44 1.61 -29.60
C LEU A 138 -14.20 2.44 -29.95
N SER A 139 -13.67 2.28 -31.16
CA SER A 139 -12.51 3.03 -31.65
C SER A 139 -12.95 4.01 -32.74
N VAL A 140 -12.59 5.29 -32.59
CA VAL A 140 -12.94 6.39 -33.50
C VAL A 140 -11.68 7.12 -33.95
N PRO A 141 -11.28 7.01 -35.24
CA PRO A 141 -10.15 7.76 -35.77
C PRO A 141 -10.56 9.21 -36.07
N ILE A 142 -9.66 10.16 -35.76
CA ILE A 142 -9.89 11.60 -35.88
C ILE A 142 -8.68 12.22 -36.56
N GLN A 143 -8.91 12.94 -37.66
CA GLN A 143 -7.87 13.61 -38.42
C GLN A 143 -7.62 15.01 -37.83
N VAL A 144 -6.48 15.16 -37.15
CA VAL A 144 -6.07 16.41 -36.51
C VAL A 144 -5.07 17.13 -37.41
N THR A 145 -5.35 18.40 -37.69
CA THR A 145 -4.43 19.26 -38.45
C THR A 145 -3.46 19.90 -37.47
N GLY A 146 -2.19 19.98 -37.83
CA GLY A 146 -1.15 20.55 -36.96
C GLY A 146 -1.39 22.03 -36.66
N GLY A 147 -0.93 22.45 -35.49
CA GLY A 147 -1.12 23.80 -34.95
C GLY A 147 -0.26 24.01 -33.70
N ALA A 148 -0.52 25.11 -33.01
CA ALA A 148 0.08 25.46 -31.73
C ALA A 148 -0.98 25.45 -30.62
N ILE A 149 -0.59 25.14 -29.40
CA ILE A 149 -1.38 25.34 -28.19
C ILE A 149 -0.67 26.36 -27.30
N SER A 150 -1.41 27.29 -26.73
CA SER A 150 -0.84 28.28 -25.82
C SER A 150 -1.14 27.94 -24.35
N GLU A 151 -0.33 28.48 -23.45
CA GLU A 151 -0.62 28.45 -22.01
C GLU A 151 -2.04 28.95 -21.72
N GLY A 152 -2.81 28.16 -20.98
CA GLY A 152 -4.20 28.44 -20.62
C GLY A 152 -5.25 27.96 -21.63
N ASP A 153 -4.85 27.45 -22.80
CA ASP A 153 -5.77 26.81 -23.74
C ASP A 153 -6.29 25.49 -23.19
N GLN A 154 -7.49 25.10 -23.62
CA GLN A 154 -8.12 23.86 -23.17
C GLN A 154 -8.10 22.80 -24.27
N ILE A 155 -7.68 21.58 -23.93
CA ILE A 155 -7.94 20.38 -24.71
C ILE A 155 -9.22 19.74 -24.20
N ARG A 156 -10.18 19.51 -25.10
CA ARG A 156 -11.50 18.99 -24.74
C ARG A 156 -11.97 17.93 -25.72
N PHE A 157 -12.38 16.79 -25.20
CA PHE A 157 -13.01 15.70 -25.96
C PHE A 157 -14.50 15.65 -25.65
N THR A 158 -15.32 15.35 -26.65
CA THR A 158 -16.76 15.20 -26.51
C THR A 158 -17.22 14.01 -27.33
N LEU A 159 -17.80 13.01 -26.68
CA LEU A 159 -18.36 11.83 -27.33
C LEU A 159 -19.87 12.00 -27.49
N GLU A 160 -20.35 11.88 -28.73
CA GLU A 160 -21.77 11.96 -29.06
C GLU A 160 -22.21 10.71 -29.84
N VAL A 161 -23.39 10.18 -29.50
CA VAL A 161 -24.04 9.13 -30.28
C VAL A 161 -25.04 9.78 -31.24
N GLN A 162 -24.78 9.69 -32.54
CA GLN A 162 -25.60 10.32 -33.59
C GLN A 162 -26.82 9.46 -33.97
N SER A 163 -26.63 8.14 -34.00
CA SER A 163 -27.71 7.20 -34.25
C SER A 163 -27.49 5.88 -33.53
N LEU A 164 -28.56 5.35 -32.93
CA LEU A 164 -28.54 4.10 -32.18
C LEU A 164 -29.77 3.25 -32.54
N SER A 165 -29.57 2.02 -33.00
CA SER A 165 -30.66 1.08 -33.30
C SER A 165 -30.36 -0.32 -32.77
N PHE A 166 -31.24 -0.86 -31.94
CA PHE A 166 -31.07 -2.19 -31.35
C PHE A 166 -31.68 -3.28 -32.23
N SER A 167 -30.96 -4.39 -32.36
CA SER A 167 -31.44 -5.63 -32.98
C SER A 167 -32.06 -6.54 -31.92
N ALA A 168 -33.36 -6.83 -32.06
CA ALA A 168 -34.17 -7.61 -31.11
C ALA A 168 -34.05 -7.11 -29.65
N PRO A 169 -34.45 -5.86 -29.36
CA PRO A 169 -34.40 -5.30 -28.01
C PRO A 169 -35.41 -5.99 -27.07
N GLY A 170 -34.96 -6.36 -25.88
CA GLY A 170 -35.81 -6.69 -24.73
C GLY A 170 -36.15 -5.45 -23.90
N ASP A 171 -36.82 -5.65 -22.76
CA ASP A 171 -37.35 -4.56 -21.92
C ASP A 171 -36.27 -3.64 -21.30
N ASN A 172 -35.03 -4.12 -21.20
CA ASN A 172 -33.88 -3.39 -20.67
C ASN A 172 -32.78 -3.18 -21.74
N ALA A 173 -33.17 -2.97 -23.01
CA ALA A 173 -32.20 -2.73 -24.07
C ALA A 173 -31.42 -1.42 -23.84
N GLY A 174 -30.10 -1.48 -23.93
CA GLY A 174 -29.24 -0.32 -23.75
C GLY A 174 -27.79 -0.57 -24.13
N ILE A 175 -27.03 0.50 -24.30
CA ILE A 175 -25.56 0.46 -24.37
C ILE A 175 -25.01 1.26 -23.18
N ARG A 176 -24.06 0.67 -22.46
CA ARG A 176 -23.36 1.32 -21.36
C ARG A 176 -21.91 1.55 -21.76
N PHE A 177 -21.45 2.79 -21.68
CA PHE A 177 -20.03 3.14 -21.76
C PHE A 177 -19.47 3.28 -20.36
N TYR A 178 -18.21 2.91 -20.14
CA TYR A 178 -17.55 3.04 -18.83
C TYR A 178 -16.08 3.46 -18.98
N TRP A 179 -15.57 4.17 -17.97
CA TRP A 179 -14.22 4.72 -17.90
C TRP A 179 -13.82 4.98 -16.44
N GLY A 180 -12.58 5.46 -16.22
CA GLY A 180 -12.07 5.84 -14.89
C GLY A 180 -11.36 4.72 -14.14
N ASP A 181 -11.77 3.45 -14.32
CA ASP A 181 -11.14 2.28 -13.69
C ASP A 181 -10.39 1.38 -14.70
N THR A 182 -10.10 1.90 -15.89
CA THR A 182 -9.60 1.10 -17.02
C THR A 182 -8.72 1.89 -17.97
N GLU A 183 -7.63 1.26 -18.44
CA GLU A 183 -6.71 1.83 -19.42
C GLU A 183 -7.28 1.83 -20.86
N ASP A 184 -8.36 1.09 -21.10
CA ASP A 184 -8.99 0.96 -22.42
C ASP A 184 -9.88 2.17 -22.79
N ALA A 185 -10.03 3.14 -21.88
CA ALA A 185 -10.81 4.36 -22.06
C ALA A 185 -9.90 5.60 -22.15
N GLY A 186 -9.72 6.15 -23.35
CA GLY A 186 -8.84 7.30 -23.54
C GLY A 186 -8.67 7.74 -24.99
N MET A 187 -7.92 8.82 -25.16
CA MET A 187 -7.46 9.32 -26.46
C MET A 187 -6.00 8.96 -26.66
N LEU A 188 -5.67 8.19 -27.69
CA LEU A 188 -4.30 8.08 -28.20
C LEU A 188 -4.00 9.35 -29.01
N ALA A 189 -3.43 10.34 -28.34
CA ALA A 189 -3.08 11.63 -28.90
C ALA A 189 -1.62 11.60 -29.38
N LYS A 190 -1.39 11.96 -30.64
CA LYS A 190 -0.03 12.23 -31.14
C LYS A 190 0.36 13.66 -30.81
N PHE A 191 0.42 13.91 -29.51
CA PHE A 191 0.74 15.17 -28.89
C PHE A 191 2.04 14.97 -28.08
N PRO A 192 2.95 15.95 -28.00
CA PRO A 192 4.14 15.83 -27.15
C PRO A 192 3.75 15.71 -25.67
N PHE A 193 4.19 14.63 -25.01
CA PHE A 193 4.04 14.48 -23.55
C PHE A 193 4.90 15.50 -22.78
N GLY A 194 6.04 15.85 -23.38
CA GLY A 194 7.04 16.77 -22.86
C GLY A 194 8.38 16.52 -23.55
N THR A 195 9.35 17.37 -23.25
CA THR A 195 10.71 17.30 -23.80
C THR A 195 11.72 17.18 -22.66
N ALA A 196 12.56 16.15 -22.70
CA ALA A 196 13.63 15.94 -21.74
C ALA A 196 14.96 16.44 -22.32
N THR A 197 15.58 17.37 -21.63
CA THR A 197 16.89 17.93 -21.99
C THR A 197 17.88 17.69 -20.86
N MET A 198 18.92 16.90 -21.15
CA MET A 198 20.04 16.70 -20.25
C MET A 198 20.96 17.93 -20.19
N GLN A 199 21.01 18.56 -19.03
CA GLN A 199 21.84 19.74 -18.76
C GLN A 199 23.30 19.33 -18.46
N ASP A 200 24.19 20.32 -18.33
CA ASP A 200 25.58 20.06 -17.95
C ASP A 200 25.64 19.44 -16.55
N GLY A 201 26.46 18.38 -16.43
CA GLY A 201 26.66 17.68 -15.18
C GLY A 201 27.72 18.37 -14.34
N SER A 202 27.65 18.17 -13.03
CA SER A 202 28.69 18.62 -12.11
C SER A 202 29.28 17.44 -11.38
N ALA A 203 30.60 17.42 -11.21
CA ALA A 203 31.30 16.36 -10.52
C ALA A 203 32.20 16.94 -9.45
N ASN A 204 32.16 16.36 -8.26
CA ASN A 204 33.05 16.69 -7.16
C ASN A 204 33.33 15.42 -6.36
N ASP A 205 34.59 15.20 -5.98
CA ASP A 205 35.05 14.17 -5.05
C ASP A 205 34.22 12.88 -5.08
N GLY A 206 34.39 12.01 -6.07
CA GLY A 206 33.69 10.72 -6.14
C GLY A 206 32.23 10.75 -6.62
N ILE A 207 31.60 11.93 -6.72
CA ILE A 207 30.16 12.10 -6.96
C ILE A 207 29.91 12.94 -8.20
N ALA A 208 29.01 12.49 -9.08
CA ALA A 208 28.52 13.24 -10.22
C ALA A 208 27.00 13.44 -10.14
N TYR A 209 26.56 14.65 -10.50
CA TYR A 209 25.16 15.05 -10.59
C TYR A 209 24.78 15.24 -12.06
N PHE A 210 23.69 14.60 -12.47
CA PHE A 210 23.18 14.65 -13.85
C PHE A 210 21.78 15.27 -13.87
N PRO A 211 21.69 16.60 -14.07
CA PRO A 211 20.41 17.29 -14.17
C PRO A 211 19.72 17.06 -15.52
N VAL A 212 18.42 16.79 -15.45
CA VAL A 212 17.52 16.61 -16.59
C VAL A 212 16.36 17.58 -16.43
N ASP A 213 16.17 18.47 -17.39
CA ASP A 213 15.02 19.36 -17.45
C ASP A 213 13.95 18.72 -18.31
N ILE A 214 12.75 18.56 -17.74
CA ILE A 214 11.57 18.06 -18.43
C ILE A 214 10.61 19.23 -18.56
N MET A 215 10.45 19.72 -19.79
CA MET A 215 9.41 20.69 -20.10
C MET A 215 8.11 19.92 -20.34
N THR A 216 7.09 20.15 -19.52
CA THR A 216 5.84 19.37 -19.56
C THR A 216 4.71 20.08 -18.82
N HIS A 217 3.49 19.94 -19.35
CA HIS A 217 2.26 20.42 -18.71
C HIS A 217 2.04 19.84 -17.31
N TYR A 218 2.54 18.64 -17.05
CA TYR A 218 2.24 17.89 -15.83
C TYR A 218 3.14 18.25 -14.64
N GLY A 219 4.18 19.07 -14.83
CA GLY A 219 5.08 19.50 -13.75
C GLY A 219 5.65 18.33 -12.92
N LEU A 220 5.54 18.43 -11.60
CA LEU A 220 6.02 17.42 -10.65
C LEU A 220 5.33 16.05 -10.79
N ASP A 221 4.10 16.01 -11.32
CA ASP A 221 3.33 14.76 -11.47
C ASP A 221 4.05 13.76 -12.38
N VAL A 222 4.90 14.22 -13.31
CA VAL A 222 5.70 13.33 -14.17
C VAL A 222 6.57 12.38 -13.37
N TRP A 223 7.04 12.80 -12.20
CA TRP A 223 7.87 11.97 -11.32
C TRP A 223 7.14 11.48 -10.07
N ASN A 224 6.27 12.30 -9.46
CA ASN A 224 5.65 12.00 -8.17
C ASN A 224 4.49 11.00 -8.26
N LYS A 225 3.81 10.91 -9.41
CA LYS A 225 2.84 9.84 -9.66
C LYS A 225 3.58 8.54 -10.01
N ARG A 226 2.88 7.40 -10.08
CA ARG A 226 3.51 6.07 -10.39
C ARG A 226 4.03 5.94 -11.83
N SER A 227 4.79 6.92 -12.30
CA SER A 227 5.59 6.84 -13.51
C SER A 227 6.80 5.94 -13.26
N SER A 228 7.17 5.12 -14.24
CA SER A 228 8.42 4.37 -14.19
C SER A 228 9.55 5.26 -14.69
N GLY A 229 10.28 5.87 -13.76
CA GLY A 229 11.48 6.67 -14.00
C GLY A 229 12.76 5.86 -13.78
N SER A 230 13.79 6.08 -14.61
CA SER A 230 15.11 5.50 -14.41
C SER A 230 16.20 6.31 -15.10
N ALA A 231 17.42 6.24 -14.56
CA ALA A 231 18.62 6.70 -15.23
C ALA A 231 19.66 5.58 -15.26
N THR A 232 20.40 5.48 -16.35
CA THR A 232 21.50 4.52 -16.49
C THR A 232 22.77 5.24 -16.88
N VAL A 233 23.87 4.92 -16.20
CA VAL A 233 25.20 5.46 -16.42
C VAL A 233 26.06 4.33 -17.00
N GLY A 234 26.36 4.41 -18.30
CA GLY A 234 26.97 3.31 -19.05
C GLY A 234 26.07 2.07 -19.05
N THR A 235 26.45 1.04 -18.29
CA THR A 235 25.66 -0.19 -18.10
C THR A 235 25.04 -0.29 -16.70
N GLU A 236 25.32 0.66 -15.81
CA GLU A 236 24.83 0.69 -14.45
C GLU A 236 23.50 1.42 -14.39
N GLN A 237 22.47 0.82 -13.78
CA GLN A 237 21.22 1.52 -13.49
C GLN A 237 21.33 2.21 -12.15
N LEU A 238 21.02 3.51 -12.10
CA LEU A 238 20.96 4.25 -10.84
C LEU A 238 19.70 3.83 -10.09
N THR A 239 19.90 3.32 -8.88
CA THR A 239 18.81 2.90 -7.98
C THR A 239 18.45 3.96 -6.96
N THR A 240 19.17 5.09 -6.93
CA THR A 240 18.97 6.18 -5.99
C THR A 240 17.80 7.07 -6.40
N SER A 241 17.04 7.55 -5.41
CA SER A 241 15.98 8.52 -5.64
C SER A 241 16.55 9.90 -6.04
N PRO A 242 16.17 10.47 -7.20
CA PRO A 242 16.70 11.74 -7.66
C PRO A 242 16.10 12.92 -6.90
N VAL A 243 16.78 14.07 -6.98
CA VAL A 243 16.25 15.35 -6.51
C VAL A 243 15.29 15.89 -7.55
N VAL A 244 14.06 16.23 -7.15
CA VAL A 244 13.00 16.71 -8.03
C VAL A 244 12.63 18.12 -7.61
N THR A 245 12.71 19.06 -8.54
CA THR A 245 12.42 20.48 -8.28
C THR A 245 11.58 21.06 -9.40
N GLU A 246 10.55 21.81 -9.05
CA GLU A 246 9.72 22.54 -10.02
C GLU A 246 10.50 23.71 -10.65
N ILE A 247 10.31 23.90 -11.95
CA ILE A 247 10.85 25.02 -12.74
C ILE A 247 9.71 25.68 -13.53
N GLU A 248 9.94 26.86 -14.09
CA GLU A 248 8.90 27.70 -14.73
C GLU A 248 7.98 26.93 -15.71
N ASP A 249 8.56 26.08 -16.57
CA ASP A 249 7.83 25.33 -17.61
C ASP A 249 7.88 23.80 -17.42
N GLY A 250 8.10 23.30 -16.20
CA GLY A 250 8.11 21.86 -15.93
C GLY A 250 8.86 21.44 -14.68
N VAL A 251 9.70 20.41 -14.79
CA VAL A 251 10.42 19.82 -13.66
C VAL A 251 11.87 19.54 -13.99
N ARG A 252 12.77 19.82 -13.04
CA ARG A 252 14.17 19.41 -13.07
C ARG A 252 14.36 18.19 -12.17
N ILE A 253 14.95 17.15 -12.73
CA ILE A 253 15.26 15.89 -12.05
C ILE A 253 16.76 15.69 -12.06
N VAL A 254 17.37 15.50 -10.89
CA VAL A 254 18.82 15.36 -10.78
C VAL A 254 19.19 14.04 -10.14
N PHE A 255 19.84 13.20 -10.95
CA PHE A 255 20.35 11.93 -10.50
C PHE A 255 21.76 12.07 -9.94
N VAL A 256 22.05 11.24 -8.94
CA VAL A 256 23.36 11.17 -8.30
C VAL A 256 24.01 9.85 -8.66
N TRP A 257 25.25 9.93 -9.15
CA TRP A 257 26.09 8.78 -9.41
C TRP A 257 27.36 8.86 -8.59
N GLN A 258 27.60 7.81 -7.80
CA GLN A 258 28.87 7.62 -7.11
C GLN A 258 29.73 6.72 -8.00
N TRP A 259 30.79 7.26 -8.59
CA TRP A 259 31.58 6.46 -9.53
C TRP A 259 32.44 5.43 -8.78
N PRO A 260 32.59 4.21 -9.32
CA PRO A 260 33.43 3.19 -8.70
C PRO A 260 34.91 3.60 -8.76
N GLU A 261 35.72 3.10 -7.83
CA GLU A 261 37.18 3.33 -7.82
C GLU A 261 37.88 2.92 -9.13
N THR A 262 37.25 2.05 -9.92
CA THR A 262 37.75 1.59 -11.23
C THR A 262 37.54 2.60 -12.35
N TYR A 263 36.78 3.68 -12.13
CA TYR A 263 36.54 4.72 -13.12
C TYR A 263 37.82 5.52 -13.38
N ASP A 264 38.18 5.66 -14.65
CA ASP A 264 39.47 6.22 -15.10
C ASP A 264 39.35 7.60 -15.76
N GLY A 265 38.17 8.23 -15.69
CA GLY A 265 37.92 9.56 -16.24
C GLY A 265 37.50 9.55 -17.70
N SER A 266 37.14 8.38 -18.25
CA SER A 266 36.61 8.25 -19.61
C SER A 266 35.17 8.78 -19.73
N GLY A 267 34.80 9.33 -20.89
CA GLY A 267 33.45 9.87 -21.09
C GLY A 267 32.36 8.83 -20.84
N VAL A 268 31.37 9.20 -20.03
CA VAL A 268 30.29 8.30 -19.59
C VAL A 268 28.98 8.68 -20.27
N GLN A 269 28.32 7.70 -20.89
CA GLN A 269 26.99 7.91 -21.46
C GLN A 269 25.94 7.75 -20.38
N VAL A 270 25.12 8.78 -20.18
CA VAL A 270 23.97 8.74 -19.28
C VAL A 270 22.71 8.73 -20.13
N THR A 271 21.80 7.80 -19.84
CA THR A 271 20.49 7.69 -20.48
C THR A 271 19.43 7.87 -19.40
N PHE A 272 18.53 8.83 -19.60
CA PHE A 272 17.36 9.09 -18.77
C PHE A 272 16.12 8.55 -19.46
N ARG A 273 15.21 7.94 -18.69
CA ARG A 273 13.92 7.44 -19.15
C ARG A 273 12.84 7.73 -18.12
N VAL A 274 11.70 8.26 -18.54
CA VAL A 274 10.48 8.32 -17.72
C VAL A 274 9.26 7.95 -18.55
N SER A 275 8.34 7.20 -17.95
CA SER A 275 7.14 6.72 -18.62
C SER A 275 5.95 6.71 -17.65
N PRO A 276 4.87 7.48 -17.91
CA PRO A 276 3.67 7.47 -17.07
C PRO A 276 2.79 6.21 -17.28
N HIS A 277 2.93 5.56 -18.43
CA HIS A 277 2.27 4.30 -18.77
C HIS A 277 2.99 3.61 -19.94
N PRO A 278 2.83 2.29 -20.13
CA PRO A 278 3.36 1.59 -21.29
C PRO A 278 2.88 2.24 -22.60
N GLY A 279 3.83 2.71 -23.43
CA GLY A 279 3.55 3.37 -24.70
C GLY A 279 3.85 4.88 -24.74
N ALA A 280 4.03 5.52 -23.58
CA ALA A 280 4.53 6.90 -23.49
C ALA A 280 5.91 6.89 -22.84
N LEU A 281 6.97 7.07 -23.62
CA LEU A 281 8.34 7.07 -23.12
C LEU A 281 9.04 8.37 -23.50
N LEU A 282 9.48 9.10 -22.48
CA LEU A 282 10.39 10.22 -22.63
C LEU A 282 11.81 9.73 -22.36
N GLU A 283 12.70 9.90 -23.34
CA GLU A 283 14.09 9.47 -23.25
C GLU A 283 15.03 10.63 -23.62
N SER A 284 16.14 10.76 -22.90
CA SER A 284 17.24 11.67 -23.24
C SER A 284 18.56 10.96 -22.98
N THR A 285 19.50 11.09 -23.91
CA THR A 285 20.83 10.49 -23.79
C THR A 285 21.91 11.53 -24.02
N ARG A 286 22.90 11.59 -23.12
CA ARG A 286 24.05 12.50 -23.22
C ARG A 286 25.32 11.83 -22.75
N THR A 287 26.44 12.13 -23.41
CA THR A 287 27.78 11.72 -22.93
C THR A 287 28.42 12.86 -22.16
N TYR A 288 28.86 12.57 -20.93
CA TYR A 288 29.52 13.51 -20.03
C TYR A 288 31.00 13.18 -19.90
N GLU A 289 31.85 14.20 -19.87
CA GLU A 289 33.25 14.07 -19.44
C GLU A 289 33.32 14.38 -17.94
N VAL A 290 33.31 13.33 -17.10
CA VAL A 290 33.40 13.47 -15.65
C VAL A 290 34.88 13.47 -15.25
N ASN A 291 35.40 14.66 -14.88
CA ASN A 291 36.80 14.84 -14.50
C ASN A 291 37.05 14.37 -13.06
N ILE A 292 38.03 13.47 -12.89
CA ILE A 292 38.45 12.95 -11.57
C ILE A 292 39.26 14.01 -10.79
N ASP A 293 39.97 14.90 -11.50
CA ASP A 293 40.93 15.85 -10.91
C ASP A 293 40.31 17.23 -10.56
N GLY A 294 38.97 17.33 -10.53
CA GLY A 294 38.27 18.55 -10.12
C GLY A 294 38.57 18.87 -8.65
N GLY A 295 39.18 20.03 -8.38
CA GLY A 295 39.44 20.48 -7.01
C GLY A 295 38.13 20.60 -6.22
N GLY A 296 38.18 20.18 -4.94
CA GLY A 296 37.07 20.05 -3.98
C GLY A 296 36.23 21.32 -3.80
N GLY A 297 35.40 21.63 -4.80
CA GLY A 297 34.33 22.58 -4.74
C GLY A 297 33.04 21.82 -5.01
N THR A 298 32.08 21.97 -4.11
CA THR A 298 30.73 21.47 -4.31
C THR A 298 30.27 21.95 -5.69
N GLY A 299 29.97 21.02 -6.60
CA GLY A 299 29.55 21.37 -7.95
C GLY A 299 28.32 22.30 -7.90
N ASN A 300 28.06 23.06 -8.97
CA ASN A 300 26.94 24.02 -9.07
C ASN A 300 25.54 23.48 -8.65
N TRP A 301 25.39 22.16 -8.46
CA TRP A 301 24.13 21.54 -8.02
C TRP A 301 23.98 21.40 -6.50
N TYR A 302 25.06 21.33 -5.74
CA TYR A 302 24.95 21.24 -4.29
C TYR A 302 24.48 22.61 -3.75
N PRO A 303 23.37 22.68 -3.01
CA PRO A 303 22.82 23.96 -2.56
C PRO A 303 23.80 24.73 -1.66
N GLU A 304 24.04 26.01 -1.96
CA GLU A 304 24.81 26.90 -1.06
C GLU A 304 24.00 27.29 0.19
N GLU A 305 22.67 27.26 0.11
CA GLU A 305 21.75 27.59 1.20
C GLU A 305 20.96 26.35 1.67
N GLU A 306 20.48 26.41 2.92
CA GLU A 306 19.70 25.34 3.54
C GLU A 306 18.46 25.00 2.68
N PRO A 307 18.34 23.74 2.21
CA PRO A 307 17.17 23.30 1.45
C PRO A 307 15.89 23.53 2.23
N LYS A 308 14.84 23.91 1.52
CA LYS A 308 13.53 23.98 2.16
C LYS A 308 13.01 22.58 2.47
N ARG A 309 12.13 22.52 3.47
CA ARG A 309 11.46 21.30 3.94
C ARG A 309 9.99 21.25 3.52
N ASP A 310 9.52 22.25 2.77
CA ASP A 310 8.14 22.32 2.32
C ASP A 310 7.94 21.45 1.09
N SER A 311 6.92 20.60 1.13
CA SER A 311 6.44 19.71 0.06
C SER A 311 7.36 18.57 -0.40
N GLY A 312 6.73 17.46 -0.82
CA GLY A 312 7.39 16.32 -1.46
C GLY A 312 8.16 15.38 -0.52
N THR A 313 7.78 15.30 0.76
CA THR A 313 8.31 14.29 1.69
C THR A 313 7.28 13.18 1.89
N THR A 314 7.65 11.96 1.57
CA THR A 314 6.97 10.75 2.03
C THR A 314 7.48 10.42 3.44
N LEU A 315 6.55 10.18 4.37
CA LEU A 315 6.83 9.80 5.75
C LEU A 315 6.29 8.41 6.02
N GLU A 316 7.17 7.49 6.38
CA GLU A 316 6.79 6.14 6.82
C GLU A 316 7.20 5.96 8.28
N ILE A 317 6.26 5.48 9.10
CA ILE A 317 6.45 5.26 10.53
C ILE A 317 6.14 3.80 10.84
N ASP A 318 7.18 3.05 11.24
CA ASP A 318 7.06 1.70 11.80
C ASP A 318 7.33 1.76 13.30
N ILE A 319 6.33 1.45 14.12
CA ILE A 319 6.46 1.30 15.56
C ILE A 319 6.28 -0.18 15.88
N SER A 320 7.37 -0.84 16.24
CA SER A 320 7.31 -2.22 16.72
C SER A 320 7.72 -2.30 18.18
N GLY A 321 6.99 -3.06 18.99
CA GLY A 321 7.33 -3.13 20.41
C GLY A 321 6.93 -4.42 21.11
N ARG A 322 7.56 -4.62 22.28
CA ARG A 322 7.31 -5.73 23.19
C ARG A 322 6.99 -5.19 24.58
N SER A 323 5.82 -5.56 25.08
CA SER A 323 5.38 -5.23 26.43
C SER A 323 5.47 -6.44 27.34
N SER A 324 6.14 -6.24 28.47
CA SER A 324 6.19 -7.17 29.60
C SER A 324 5.48 -6.55 30.81
N ALA A 325 5.42 -7.27 31.93
CA ALA A 325 4.67 -6.80 33.10
C ALA A 325 5.24 -5.53 33.75
N SER A 326 6.49 -5.19 33.45
CA SER A 326 7.20 -4.08 34.09
C SER A 326 8.07 -3.26 33.14
N ILE A 327 8.16 -3.65 31.87
CA ILE A 327 9.04 -3.00 30.89
C ILE A 327 8.33 -3.03 29.55
N VAL A 328 8.35 -1.90 28.85
CA VAL A 328 7.98 -1.79 27.44
C VAL A 328 9.23 -1.42 26.65
N ASP A 329 9.56 -2.26 25.68
CA ASP A 329 10.59 -2.05 24.68
C ASP A 329 9.90 -1.65 23.37
N ARG A 330 10.32 -0.55 22.74
CA ARG A 330 9.83 -0.13 21.42
C ARG A 330 10.98 0.28 20.52
N ASP A 331 10.87 -0.10 19.27
CA ASP A 331 11.73 0.30 18.17
C ASP A 331 10.86 1.14 17.23
N ILE A 332 11.23 2.40 17.06
CA ILE A 332 10.49 3.38 16.25
C ILE A 332 11.37 3.72 15.07
N GLN A 333 10.95 3.34 13.87
CA GLN A 333 11.62 3.68 12.62
C GLN A 333 10.84 4.80 11.93
N ILE A 334 11.53 5.89 11.65
CA ILE A 334 10.97 7.07 11.00
C ILE A 334 11.74 7.24 9.70
N THR A 335 11.13 6.86 8.60
CA THR A 335 11.72 6.95 7.27
C THR A 335 11.16 8.17 6.56
N VAL A 336 12.04 9.06 6.14
CA VAL A 336 11.68 10.26 5.36
C VAL A 336 12.41 10.27 4.03
N ASP A 337 11.69 10.55 2.95
CA ASP A 337 12.28 10.74 1.62
C ASP A 337 12.34 12.24 1.21
N GLY A 338 12.71 12.50 -0.04
CA GLY A 338 12.37 13.76 -0.68
C GLY A 338 13.04 14.98 -0.03
N ALA A 339 12.28 16.07 0.16
CA ALA A 339 12.81 17.33 0.67
C ALA A 339 13.42 17.20 2.08
N MET A 340 12.79 16.42 2.96
CA MET A 340 13.31 16.21 4.32
C MET A 340 14.62 15.40 4.32
N SER A 341 14.72 14.37 3.48
CA SER A 341 15.97 13.60 3.35
C SER A 341 17.13 14.46 2.84
N GLN A 342 16.86 15.35 1.87
CA GLN A 342 17.82 16.33 1.36
C GLN A 342 18.27 17.30 2.46
N TRP A 343 17.32 17.81 3.26
CA TRP A 343 17.61 18.70 4.38
C TRP A 343 18.51 18.04 5.43
N ILE A 344 18.27 16.77 5.78
CA ILE A 344 19.11 16.01 6.71
C ILE A 344 20.53 15.85 6.15
N ARG A 345 20.67 15.40 4.90
CA ARG A 345 21.98 15.17 4.27
C ARG A 345 22.79 16.45 4.15
N TRP A 346 22.16 17.52 3.66
CA TRP A 346 22.78 18.84 3.55
C TRP A 346 23.21 19.38 4.91
N GLY A 347 22.36 19.24 5.92
CA GLY A 347 22.65 19.74 7.26
C GLY A 347 23.83 19.06 7.95
N LEU A 348 23.99 17.75 7.73
CA LEU A 348 25.11 16.97 8.26
C LEU A 348 26.43 17.37 7.59
N ASP A 349 26.44 17.52 6.27
CA ASP A 349 27.61 17.98 5.49
C ASP A 349 27.97 19.47 5.74
N ASN A 350 27.09 20.21 6.43
CA ASN A 350 27.27 21.62 6.79
C ASN A 350 27.47 21.86 8.29
N ILE A 351 27.81 20.83 9.08
CA ILE A 351 28.14 21.03 10.50
C ILE A 351 29.33 21.99 10.62
N GLY A 352 29.24 22.97 11.53
CA GLY A 352 30.29 24.00 11.71
C GLY A 352 30.24 25.13 10.67
N ASN A 353 29.25 25.14 9.77
CA ASN A 353 29.13 26.22 8.80
C ASN A 353 28.65 27.53 9.46
N ASN A 354 29.58 28.46 9.60
CA ASN A 354 29.34 29.76 10.23
C ASN A 354 28.41 30.70 9.42
N THR A 355 28.06 30.38 8.17
CA THR A 355 27.15 31.19 7.33
C THR A 355 25.67 30.81 7.50
N LEU A 356 25.36 29.75 8.25
CA LEU A 356 24.00 29.30 8.48
C LEU A 356 23.10 30.41 9.03
N SER A 357 21.83 30.39 8.63
CA SER A 357 20.82 31.32 9.13
C SER A 357 20.65 31.18 10.66
N GLY A 358 20.28 32.27 11.36
CA GLY A 358 20.02 32.21 12.81
C GLY A 358 18.85 31.30 13.20
N SER A 359 18.01 30.94 12.24
CA SER A 359 16.86 30.04 12.39
C SER A 359 17.17 28.58 12.07
N SER A 360 18.37 28.28 11.54
CA SER A 360 18.77 26.92 11.19
C SER A 360 18.88 26.04 12.43
N TRP A 361 18.32 24.83 12.38
CA TRP A 361 18.44 23.88 13.50
C TRP A 361 19.85 23.32 13.63
N TRP A 362 20.59 23.21 12.52
CA TRP A 362 21.93 22.60 12.46
C TRP A 362 22.97 23.30 13.32
N LYS A 363 22.75 24.57 13.68
CA LYS A 363 23.59 25.30 14.64
C LYS A 363 23.69 24.65 16.02
N ASN A 364 22.74 23.79 16.37
CA ASN A 364 22.83 23.00 17.61
C ASN A 364 24.03 22.02 17.60
N LEU A 365 24.61 21.75 16.43
CA LEU A 365 25.77 20.89 16.23
C LEU A 365 27.11 21.65 16.10
N ASP A 366 27.13 22.99 16.17
CA ASP A 366 28.37 23.78 15.99
C ASP A 366 29.48 23.38 16.97
N SER A 367 29.14 22.85 18.16
CA SER A 367 30.13 22.34 19.11
C SER A 367 30.89 21.09 18.66
N TYR A 368 30.46 20.46 17.57
CA TYR A 368 31.05 19.25 17.00
C TYR A 368 31.95 19.54 15.78
N GLU A 369 32.08 20.79 15.34
CA GLU A 369 32.97 21.20 14.23
C GLU A 369 34.40 20.67 14.41
N ASP A 370 34.98 20.83 15.60
CA ASP A 370 36.34 20.36 15.93
C ASP A 370 36.51 18.82 15.88
N SER A 371 35.41 18.06 15.78
CA SER A 371 35.44 16.59 15.71
C SER A 371 35.42 16.04 14.28
N LEU A 372 35.24 16.92 13.28
CA LEU A 372 35.24 16.56 11.86
C LEU A 372 36.67 16.41 11.33
N SER A 373 36.87 15.55 10.33
CA SER A 373 38.17 15.41 9.69
C SER A 373 38.34 16.44 8.57
N VAL A 374 39.57 16.93 8.38
CA VAL A 374 39.89 17.87 7.30
C VAL A 374 39.60 17.21 5.94
N GLY A 375 38.68 17.80 5.18
CA GLY A 375 38.25 17.33 3.85
C GLY A 375 36.96 16.49 3.85
N GLU A 376 36.41 16.19 5.02
CA GLU A 376 35.05 15.61 5.15
C GLU A 376 33.98 16.71 5.14
N GLU A 377 34.34 17.95 5.47
CA GLU A 377 33.43 19.10 5.46
C GLU A 377 33.06 19.54 4.04
N HIS A 378 31.77 19.80 3.80
CA HIS A 378 31.25 20.40 2.56
C HIS A 378 31.66 19.66 1.30
N ASN A 379 31.66 18.33 1.32
CA ASN A 379 32.02 17.50 0.18
C ASN A 379 30.78 16.97 -0.57
N GLY A 380 29.57 17.26 -0.07
CA GLY A 380 28.30 16.87 -0.67
C GLY A 380 27.85 15.46 -0.33
N ARG A 381 28.43 14.83 0.69
CA ARG A 381 28.03 13.53 1.24
C ARG A 381 28.04 13.58 2.76
N VAL A 382 27.32 12.64 3.36
CA VAL A 382 27.36 12.46 4.81
C VAL A 382 28.49 11.50 5.18
N ASP A 383 29.45 11.98 5.94
CA ASP A 383 30.55 11.17 6.45
C ASP A 383 30.24 10.53 7.82
N ASP A 384 31.01 9.49 8.19
CA ASP A 384 30.80 8.76 9.46
C ASP A 384 30.95 9.67 10.68
N THR A 385 31.83 10.67 10.62
CA THR A 385 32.08 11.66 11.68
C THR A 385 30.87 12.58 11.89
N GLU A 386 30.23 13.01 10.81
CA GLU A 386 29.04 13.88 10.83
C GLU A 386 27.80 13.15 11.36
N SER A 387 27.56 11.93 10.86
CA SER A 387 26.47 11.09 11.35
C SER A 387 26.64 10.73 12.85
N ALA A 388 27.89 10.52 13.29
CA ALA A 388 28.22 10.32 14.70
C ALA A 388 27.98 11.59 15.53
N ALA A 389 28.28 12.78 15.00
CA ALA A 389 28.03 14.05 15.68
C ALA A 389 26.53 14.26 15.98
N LEU A 390 25.66 14.05 14.98
CA LEU A 390 24.20 14.13 15.19
C LEU A 390 23.73 13.06 16.19
N THR A 391 24.13 11.81 16.01
CA THR A 391 23.73 10.71 16.89
C THR A 391 24.14 10.96 18.35
N GLN A 392 25.38 11.41 18.57
CA GLN A 392 25.88 11.76 19.90
C GLN A 392 25.12 12.94 20.50
N HIS A 393 24.80 13.97 19.71
CA HIS A 393 24.00 15.10 20.16
C HIS A 393 22.61 14.66 20.62
N LEU A 394 21.93 13.81 19.83
CA LEU A 394 20.60 13.29 20.16
C LEU A 394 20.61 12.41 21.41
N GLN A 395 21.59 11.52 21.55
CA GLN A 395 21.70 10.64 22.72
C GLN A 395 21.96 11.41 24.03
N THR A 396 22.65 12.56 23.96
CA THR A 396 23.05 13.36 25.12
C THR A 396 21.87 13.80 25.99
N SER A 397 20.73 14.19 25.40
CA SER A 397 19.58 14.65 26.18
C SER A 397 18.23 14.41 25.49
N ALA A 398 17.20 14.16 26.30
CA ALA A 398 15.81 14.05 25.82
C ALA A 398 15.34 15.36 25.14
N SER A 399 15.85 16.51 25.59
CA SER A 399 15.56 17.81 24.95
C SER A 399 16.12 17.91 23.54
N ASN A 400 17.28 17.29 23.25
CA ASN A 400 17.87 17.31 21.92
C ASN A 400 17.05 16.48 20.94
N ILE A 401 16.64 15.27 21.34
CA ILE A 401 15.69 14.45 20.55
C ILE A 401 14.40 15.23 20.31
N ARG A 402 13.79 15.77 21.37
CA ARG A 402 12.55 16.55 21.23
C ARG A 402 12.75 17.72 20.25
N SER A 403 13.85 18.46 20.38
CA SER A 403 14.18 19.61 19.51
C SER A 403 14.32 19.20 18.05
N PHE A 404 15.09 18.15 17.76
CA PHE A 404 15.30 17.66 16.40
C PHE A 404 13.98 17.17 15.77
N MET A 405 13.24 16.33 16.49
CA MET A 405 12.00 15.76 15.99
C MET A 405 10.94 16.85 15.79
N SER A 406 10.75 17.75 16.75
CA SER A 406 9.73 18.81 16.66
C SER A 406 10.08 19.93 15.68
N VAL A 407 11.26 20.52 15.82
CA VAL A 407 11.66 21.72 15.06
C VAL A 407 12.29 21.35 13.73
N GLY A 408 13.06 20.27 13.69
CA GLY A 408 13.69 19.74 12.48
C GLY A 408 12.68 19.04 11.59
N LEU A 409 12.04 17.98 12.11
CA LEU A 409 11.15 17.12 11.31
C LEU A 409 9.67 17.46 11.39
N GLY A 410 9.23 18.31 12.33
CA GLY A 410 7.81 18.63 12.48
C GLY A 410 6.99 17.50 13.12
N LEU A 411 7.65 16.61 13.87
CA LEU A 411 7.07 15.43 14.51
C LEU A 411 7.14 15.54 16.04
N ASP A 412 6.05 15.19 16.71
CA ASP A 412 6.02 14.96 18.15
C ASP A 412 6.44 13.51 18.48
N VAL A 413 7.71 13.35 18.80
CA VAL A 413 8.29 12.05 19.15
C VAL A 413 7.64 11.40 20.38
N GLU A 414 7.11 12.17 21.33
CA GLU A 414 6.43 11.60 22.51
C GLU A 414 5.08 10.97 22.14
N SER A 415 4.46 11.45 21.05
CA SER A 415 3.26 10.85 20.46
C SER A 415 3.53 9.52 19.75
N LEU A 416 4.76 9.32 19.24
CA LEU A 416 5.22 8.06 18.64
C LEU A 416 5.70 7.06 19.71
N VAL A 417 6.46 7.56 20.70
CA VAL A 417 6.96 6.75 21.81
C VAL A 417 5.84 6.27 22.73
N GLY A 418 4.79 7.07 22.91
CA GLY A 418 3.67 6.79 23.81
C GLY A 418 3.94 7.09 25.29
N SER A 419 5.11 7.67 25.59
CA SER A 419 5.58 8.08 26.92
C SER A 419 6.48 9.31 26.81
N ASP A 420 6.63 10.06 27.89
CA ASP A 420 7.57 11.19 27.94
C ASP A 420 9.02 10.71 27.81
N LEU A 421 9.84 11.46 27.06
CA LEU A 421 11.25 11.11 26.82
C LEU A 421 12.10 11.13 28.10
N VAL A 422 11.62 11.80 29.15
CA VAL A 422 12.31 11.89 30.45
C VAL A 422 12.13 10.62 31.27
N ASP A 423 11.05 9.87 31.03
CA ASP A 423 10.73 8.63 31.74
C ASP A 423 11.41 7.39 31.11
N LEU A 424 12.17 7.61 30.02
CA LEU A 424 12.91 6.56 29.35
C LEU A 424 14.11 6.12 30.20
N SER A 425 14.18 4.81 30.45
CA SER A 425 15.31 4.17 31.14
C SER A 425 16.50 3.90 30.21
N GLN A 426 16.23 3.67 28.92
CA GLN A 426 17.22 3.53 27.86
C GLN A 426 16.65 4.20 26.60
N ARG A 427 17.54 4.87 25.88
CA ARG A 427 17.29 5.43 24.56
C ARG A 427 18.54 5.23 23.72
N ASP A 428 18.39 4.69 22.53
CA ASP A 428 19.43 4.65 21.52
C ASP A 428 18.89 5.24 20.22
N VAL A 429 19.73 5.97 19.50
CA VAL A 429 19.38 6.61 18.23
C VAL A 429 20.39 6.14 17.21
N THR A 430 19.91 5.69 16.07
CA THR A 430 20.76 5.36 14.92
C THR A 430 20.16 5.96 13.64
N LEU A 431 21.03 6.17 12.66
CA LEU A 431 20.68 6.77 11.38
C LEU A 431 21.09 5.79 10.27
N ASP A 432 20.18 5.57 9.33
CA ASP A 432 20.43 4.88 8.08
C ASP A 432 20.14 5.82 6.91
N PHE A 433 21.03 5.85 5.92
CA PHE A 433 20.94 6.72 4.75
C PHE A 433 20.54 5.95 3.47
N GLY A 434 20.14 4.68 3.59
CA GLY A 434 19.66 3.91 2.45
C GLY A 434 20.76 3.61 1.43
N ALA A 435 20.45 3.75 0.14
CA ALA A 435 21.37 3.33 -0.94
C ALA A 435 22.59 4.26 -1.14
N THR A 436 22.53 5.52 -0.70
CA THR A 436 23.60 6.50 -0.91
C THR A 436 23.73 7.42 0.29
N ARG A 437 24.93 7.97 0.50
CA ARG A 437 25.18 9.04 1.48
C ARG A 437 25.35 10.42 0.85
N ALA A 438 25.39 10.50 -0.47
CA ALA A 438 25.45 11.77 -1.19
C ALA A 438 24.13 12.55 -1.06
N PHE A 439 24.20 13.87 -1.27
CA PHE A 439 23.02 14.73 -1.32
C PHE A 439 22.03 14.25 -2.39
N SER A 440 20.87 13.75 -1.96
CA SER A 440 19.84 13.12 -2.80
C SER A 440 18.50 13.07 -2.06
N SER A 441 17.44 12.62 -2.76
CA SER A 441 16.12 12.34 -2.15
C SER A 441 15.99 10.92 -1.60
N GLU A 442 17.10 10.18 -1.52
CA GLU A 442 17.10 8.81 -1.04
C GLU A 442 16.65 8.75 0.43
N PRO A 443 15.74 7.83 0.79
CA PRO A 443 15.19 7.74 2.13
C PRO A 443 16.26 7.73 3.22
N VAL A 444 15.98 8.47 4.30
CA VAL A 444 16.76 8.46 5.54
C VAL A 444 15.88 7.89 6.64
N THR A 445 16.35 6.84 7.29
CA THR A 445 15.64 6.19 8.39
C THR A 445 16.31 6.55 9.71
N ILE A 446 15.53 7.13 10.62
CA ILE A 446 15.92 7.39 12.01
C ILE A 446 15.32 6.28 12.85
N ILE A 447 16.17 5.50 13.51
CA ILE A 447 15.74 4.39 14.37
C ILE A 447 15.96 4.82 15.81
N LEU A 448 14.88 4.86 16.58
CA LEU A 448 14.86 5.19 17.99
C LEU A 448 14.45 3.94 18.78
N GLU A 449 15.41 3.34 19.48
CA GLU A 449 15.18 2.23 20.40
C GLU A 449 14.94 2.79 21.80
N VAL A 450 13.77 2.52 22.38
CA VAL A 450 13.40 3.03 23.71
C VAL A 450 12.96 1.92 24.65
N ARG A 451 13.32 2.11 25.91
CA ARG A 451 12.84 1.27 27.02
C ARG A 451 12.30 2.15 28.13
N TYR A 452 11.07 1.89 28.56
CA TYR A 452 10.46 2.55 29.70
C TYR A 452 9.70 1.58 30.60
N THR A 453 9.44 2.03 31.82
CA THR A 453 8.58 1.30 32.76
C THR A 453 7.16 1.80 32.54
N PRO A 454 6.19 0.92 32.24
CA PRO A 454 4.80 1.33 32.09
C PRO A 454 4.26 1.95 33.38
N GLY A 455 3.30 2.87 33.24
CA GLY A 455 2.75 3.63 34.37
C GLY A 455 2.19 2.70 35.47
N ILE A 456 2.34 3.10 36.74
CA ILE A 456 1.79 2.34 37.86
C ILE A 456 0.28 2.62 37.95
N GLU A 457 -0.53 1.55 37.84
CA GLU A 457 -1.99 1.47 38.04
C GLU A 457 -2.89 2.21 37.02
N ALA A 458 -3.48 1.45 36.10
CA ALA A 458 -4.69 1.78 35.33
C ALA A 458 -4.68 3.11 34.54
N SER A 459 -3.52 3.72 34.33
CA SER A 459 -3.37 4.82 33.38
C SER A 459 -3.42 4.30 31.95
N SER A 460 -4.19 4.96 31.09
CA SER A 460 -4.15 4.69 29.66
C SER A 460 -2.78 5.08 29.10
N GLU A 461 -2.15 4.13 28.40
CA GLU A 461 -0.94 4.34 27.62
C GLU A 461 -1.32 4.50 26.14
N TYR A 462 -0.48 5.18 25.38
CA TYR A 462 -0.71 5.38 23.95
C TYR A 462 0.13 4.39 23.15
N LEU A 463 -0.50 3.71 22.19
CA LEU A 463 0.23 3.01 21.13
C LEU A 463 0.83 4.07 20.20
N ILE A 464 -0.04 4.91 19.65
CA ILE A 464 0.28 6.05 18.80
C ILE A 464 -0.81 7.11 18.97
N ARG A 465 -0.46 8.37 18.81
CA ARG A 465 -1.43 9.48 18.67
C ARG A 465 -0.93 10.46 17.64
N THR A 466 -1.76 11.46 17.33
CA THR A 466 -1.43 12.56 16.40
C THR A 466 -0.02 13.06 16.67
N PHE A 467 0.86 12.86 15.70
CA PHE A 467 2.30 13.13 15.85
C PHE A 467 2.76 14.27 14.94
N VAL A 468 2.04 14.59 13.85
CA VAL A 468 2.36 15.75 13.01
C VAL A 468 2.08 17.02 13.80
N GLN A 469 3.05 17.93 13.85
CA GLN A 469 2.87 19.18 14.57
C GLN A 469 1.88 20.14 13.86
N PRO A 470 1.09 20.92 14.63
CA PRO A 470 0.18 21.89 14.04
C PRO A 470 0.89 22.88 13.10
N GLY A 471 0.39 23.01 11.88
CA GLY A 471 0.97 23.90 10.85
C GLY A 471 2.20 23.31 10.13
N LYS A 472 2.47 22.01 10.29
CA LYS A 472 3.52 21.27 9.58
C LYS A 472 2.97 20.18 8.64
N GLY A 473 1.66 20.15 8.42
CA GLY A 473 1.02 19.21 7.49
C GLY A 473 1.57 19.33 6.07
N ASP A 474 1.76 20.57 5.59
CA ASP A 474 2.28 20.88 4.24
C ASP A 474 3.72 20.37 3.96
N TRP A 475 4.41 19.84 4.97
CA TRP A 475 5.73 19.23 4.79
C TRP A 475 5.64 17.82 4.20
N PHE A 476 4.54 17.12 4.45
CA PHE A 476 4.36 15.72 4.09
C PHE A 476 3.32 15.57 2.99
N THR A 477 3.64 14.76 1.98
CA THR A 477 2.71 14.47 0.87
C THR A 477 1.99 13.15 1.05
N LEU A 478 2.65 12.16 1.65
CA LEU A 478 2.10 10.85 1.92
C LEU A 478 2.62 10.39 3.29
N ILE A 479 1.72 9.87 4.12
CA ILE A 479 2.03 9.41 5.47
C ILE A 479 1.53 7.97 5.64
N ASP A 480 2.47 7.04 5.78
CA ASP A 480 2.17 5.64 6.07
C ASP A 480 2.55 5.32 7.51
N VAL A 481 1.66 4.60 8.20
CA VAL A 481 1.82 4.25 9.61
C VAL A 481 1.54 2.77 9.82
N ASP A 482 2.51 2.03 10.35
CA ASP A 482 2.34 0.71 10.94
C ASP A 482 2.78 0.76 12.40
N ALA A 483 1.82 0.59 13.33
CA ALA A 483 2.09 0.58 14.75
C ALA A 483 1.62 -0.73 15.40
N GLY A 484 2.54 -1.50 15.93
CA GLY A 484 2.31 -2.81 16.53
C GLY A 484 2.98 -3.02 17.89
N LEU A 485 2.20 -3.48 18.87
CA LEU A 485 2.69 -3.85 20.20
C LEU A 485 2.36 -5.31 20.54
N ARG A 486 3.36 -6.05 21.01
CA ARG A 486 3.24 -7.48 21.37
C ARG A 486 3.42 -7.67 22.88
N GLY A 487 2.40 -8.18 23.54
CA GLY A 487 2.40 -8.48 24.97
C GLY A 487 3.12 -9.79 25.27
N SER A 488 3.02 -10.24 26.51
CA SER A 488 3.53 -11.55 26.95
C SER A 488 2.42 -12.38 27.57
N ALA A 489 2.70 -13.65 27.86
CA ALA A 489 1.75 -14.53 28.52
C ALA A 489 1.23 -13.96 29.87
N LEU A 490 2.05 -13.16 30.56
CA LEU A 490 1.74 -12.58 31.88
C LEU A 490 1.46 -11.07 31.84
N ALA A 491 1.61 -10.42 30.69
CA ALA A 491 1.38 -8.99 30.52
C ALA A 491 0.47 -8.78 29.31
N GLY A 492 -0.77 -8.41 29.59
CA GLY A 492 -1.77 -8.08 28.58
C GLY A 492 -1.95 -6.58 28.40
N PHE A 493 -2.74 -6.21 27.41
CA PHE A 493 -3.03 -4.81 27.09
C PHE A 493 -4.39 -4.32 27.62
N GLY A 494 -5.24 -5.24 28.06
CA GLY A 494 -6.54 -4.91 28.65
C GLY A 494 -7.52 -4.36 27.63
N ALA A 495 -8.10 -3.20 27.92
CA ALA A 495 -9.03 -2.51 27.04
C ALA A 495 -8.28 -1.60 26.07
N VAL A 496 -8.70 -1.60 24.80
CA VAL A 496 -8.15 -0.77 23.73
C VAL A 496 -9.21 0.25 23.32
N SER A 497 -8.80 1.51 23.15
CA SER A 497 -9.64 2.61 22.73
C SER A 497 -9.00 3.32 21.55
N ALA A 498 -9.69 3.31 20.40
CA ALA A 498 -9.20 3.80 19.12
C ALA A 498 -10.16 4.76 18.39
N GLY A 499 -11.27 5.18 19.03
CA GLY A 499 -12.27 6.02 18.36
C GLY A 499 -12.92 5.31 17.18
N ASP A 500 -12.85 5.93 16.00
CA ASP A 500 -13.39 5.41 14.74
C ASP A 500 -12.33 4.70 13.86
N LEU A 501 -11.10 4.52 14.37
CA LEU A 501 -10.02 3.83 13.65
C LEU A 501 -10.21 2.32 13.64
N ASP A 502 -9.78 1.66 12.56
CA ASP A 502 -9.73 0.20 12.49
C ASP A 502 -8.45 -0.31 13.17
N VAL A 503 -8.60 -0.89 14.35
CA VAL A 503 -7.48 -1.41 15.15
C VAL A 503 -7.67 -2.91 15.34
N GLU A 504 -6.64 -3.67 14.96
CA GLU A 504 -6.63 -5.09 15.14
C GLU A 504 -6.11 -5.45 16.54
N HIS A 505 -7.01 -5.98 17.38
CA HIS A 505 -6.66 -6.46 18.71
C HIS A 505 -6.91 -7.97 18.82
N ARG A 506 -5.84 -8.74 19.07
CA ARG A 506 -5.91 -10.19 19.23
C ARG A 506 -5.32 -10.66 20.54
N ARG A 507 -6.01 -11.59 21.21
CA ARG A 507 -5.55 -12.21 22.45
C ARG A 507 -5.48 -13.73 22.32
N TRP A 508 -4.26 -14.26 22.28
CA TRP A 508 -3.97 -15.69 22.37
C TRP A 508 -3.70 -16.12 23.81
N ILE A 509 -3.43 -17.40 24.04
CA ILE A 509 -3.18 -17.92 25.40
C ILE A 509 -1.84 -17.42 25.97
N PHE A 510 -0.84 -17.22 25.12
CA PHE A 510 0.53 -16.85 25.53
C PHE A 510 0.98 -15.48 24.99
N LEU A 511 0.14 -14.82 24.20
CA LEU A 511 0.48 -13.60 23.48
C LEU A 511 -0.77 -12.74 23.35
N GLU A 512 -0.60 -11.43 23.46
CA GLU A 512 -1.61 -10.45 23.06
C GLU A 512 -0.95 -9.50 22.07
N THR A 513 -1.69 -9.01 21.09
CA THR A 513 -1.16 -8.12 20.04
C THR A 513 -2.19 -7.06 19.72
N ILE A 514 -1.71 -5.83 19.60
CA ILE A 514 -2.47 -4.69 19.07
C ILE A 514 -1.69 -4.19 17.87
N SER A 515 -2.36 -4.00 16.74
CA SER A 515 -1.80 -3.39 15.53
C SER A 515 -2.77 -2.36 14.96
N TYR A 516 -2.21 -1.28 14.46
CA TYR A 516 -2.89 -0.21 13.72
C TYR A 516 -2.07 0.04 12.47
N GLU A 517 -2.73 -0.03 11.32
CA GLU A 517 -2.11 0.20 10.01
C GLU A 517 -3.01 1.18 9.25
N ASP A 518 -2.41 2.23 8.68
CA ASP A 518 -3.08 3.21 7.85
C ASP A 518 -2.14 3.65 6.72
N GLN A 519 -2.67 3.69 5.51
CA GLN A 519 -1.93 4.09 4.32
C GLN A 519 -2.52 5.42 3.84
N ASP A 520 -1.65 6.38 3.52
CA ASP A 520 -2.05 7.73 3.11
C ASP A 520 -2.91 8.46 4.17
N LEU A 521 -2.39 8.50 5.41
CA LEU A 521 -3.01 9.18 6.53
C LEU A 521 -3.05 10.70 6.30
N ASP A 522 -4.23 11.32 6.47
CA ASP A 522 -4.38 12.78 6.39
C ASP A 522 -3.52 13.46 7.48
N PRO A 523 -2.56 14.34 7.12
CA PRO A 523 -1.68 15.02 8.06
C PRO A 523 -2.41 15.92 9.07
N GLU A 524 -3.65 16.33 8.78
CA GLU A 524 -4.47 17.14 9.69
C GLU A 524 -5.37 16.28 10.61
N MET A 525 -5.38 14.96 10.42
CA MET A 525 -6.23 14.06 11.20
C MET A 525 -5.82 14.05 12.67
N ILE A 526 -6.77 14.32 13.55
CA ILE A 526 -6.59 14.17 15.00
C ILE A 526 -7.06 12.77 15.42
N PHE A 527 -6.12 11.92 15.80
CA PHE A 527 -6.36 10.55 16.22
C PHE A 527 -5.53 10.12 17.43
N SER A 528 -5.99 9.05 18.10
CA SER A 528 -5.26 8.42 19.20
C SER A 528 -5.68 6.96 19.38
N VAL A 529 -4.69 6.06 19.42
CA VAL A 529 -4.86 4.65 19.80
C VAL A 529 -4.23 4.46 21.17
N SER A 530 -5.05 4.07 22.15
CA SER A 530 -4.63 3.90 23.53
C SER A 530 -5.05 2.54 24.08
N TYR A 531 -4.29 2.03 25.05
CA TYR A 531 -4.58 0.79 25.76
C TYR A 531 -4.44 0.98 27.27
N THR A 532 -5.18 0.21 28.05
CA THR A 532 -5.12 0.27 29.52
C THR A 532 -4.62 -1.05 30.08
N PRO A 533 -3.32 -1.13 30.44
CA PRO A 533 -2.75 -2.34 31.04
C PRO A 533 -3.58 -2.82 32.24
N PRO A 534 -3.79 -4.13 32.40
CA PRO A 534 -4.59 -4.66 33.48
C PRO A 534 -3.91 -4.47 34.84
N SER A 535 -4.65 -3.94 35.81
CA SER A 535 -4.18 -3.75 37.19
C SER A 535 -4.08 -5.04 38.02
N SER A 536 -4.51 -6.18 37.47
CA SER A 536 -4.50 -7.46 38.17
C SER A 536 -3.95 -8.60 37.29
N PRO A 537 -3.35 -9.64 37.88
CA PRO A 537 -2.87 -10.81 37.12
C PRO A 537 -3.97 -11.50 36.32
N ALA A 538 -5.23 -11.41 36.76
CA ALA A 538 -6.39 -11.96 36.04
C ALA A 538 -6.59 -11.31 34.67
N GLY A 539 -6.00 -10.12 34.45
CA GLY A 539 -5.99 -9.44 33.17
C GLY A 539 -4.95 -9.93 32.18
N SER A 540 -4.02 -10.78 32.61
CA SER A 540 -3.01 -11.35 31.70
C SER A 540 -3.61 -12.43 30.79
N PRO A 541 -3.08 -12.62 29.57
CA PRO A 541 -3.58 -13.63 28.64
C PRO A 541 -3.58 -15.04 29.23
N LEU A 542 -2.48 -15.47 29.87
CA LEU A 542 -2.39 -16.82 30.41
C LEU A 542 -3.38 -17.06 31.55
N VAL A 543 -3.46 -16.13 32.50
CA VAL A 543 -4.32 -16.31 33.68
C VAL A 543 -5.79 -16.20 33.30
N SER A 544 -6.16 -15.27 32.42
CA SER A 544 -7.53 -15.15 31.92
C SER A 544 -7.95 -16.40 31.12
N ALA A 545 -7.07 -16.95 30.29
CA ALA A 545 -7.31 -18.22 29.61
C ALA A 545 -7.50 -19.40 30.59
N LEU A 546 -6.68 -19.49 31.64
CA LEU A 546 -6.84 -20.53 32.67
C LEU A 546 -8.17 -20.42 33.42
N ILE A 547 -8.59 -19.20 33.77
CA ILE A 547 -9.89 -18.94 34.38
C ILE A 547 -11.01 -19.37 33.43
N LEU A 548 -10.91 -19.03 32.15
CA LEU A 548 -11.90 -19.39 31.14
C LEU A 548 -12.03 -20.92 31.00
N VAL A 549 -10.91 -21.63 30.91
CA VAL A 549 -10.88 -23.10 30.84
C VAL A 549 -11.48 -23.73 32.09
N LEU A 550 -11.22 -23.17 33.26
CA LEU A 550 -11.82 -23.63 34.52
C LEU A 550 -13.35 -23.44 34.52
N VAL A 551 -13.84 -22.27 34.09
CA VAL A 551 -15.27 -21.98 33.97
C VAL A 551 -15.94 -22.93 32.96
N MET A 552 -15.31 -23.17 31.81
CA MET A 552 -15.81 -24.13 30.82
C MET A 552 -15.84 -25.56 31.35
N SER A 553 -14.81 -25.97 32.09
CA SER A 553 -14.73 -27.30 32.70
C SER A 553 -15.82 -27.52 33.74
N ILE A 554 -16.09 -26.51 34.59
CA ILE A 554 -17.20 -26.54 35.55
C ILE A 554 -18.54 -26.59 34.80
N THR A 555 -18.71 -25.79 33.74
CA THR A 555 -19.94 -25.77 32.93
C THR A 555 -20.21 -27.12 32.29
N ALA A 556 -19.18 -27.74 31.70
CA ALA A 556 -19.25 -29.07 31.12
C ALA A 556 -19.57 -30.14 32.18
N GLY A 557 -18.88 -30.12 33.31
CA GLY A 557 -19.11 -31.04 34.44
C GLY A 557 -20.53 -30.93 35.00
N LEU A 558 -21.03 -29.70 35.18
CA LEU A 558 -22.38 -29.42 35.64
C LEU A 558 -23.43 -29.88 34.62
N SER A 559 -23.17 -29.67 33.32
CA SER A 559 -24.06 -30.13 32.25
C SER A 559 -24.22 -31.66 32.28
N LEU A 560 -23.14 -32.39 32.51
CA LEU A 560 -23.14 -33.86 32.63
C LEU A 560 -23.80 -34.33 33.92
N TYR A 561 -23.56 -33.63 35.04
CA TYR A 561 -24.11 -33.95 36.34
C TYR A 561 -25.65 -33.77 36.36
N LEU A 562 -26.16 -32.62 35.88
CA LEU A 562 -27.59 -32.33 35.85
C LEU A 562 -28.38 -33.25 34.90
N THR A 563 -27.72 -33.80 33.87
CA THR A 563 -28.34 -34.71 32.89
C THR A 563 -28.07 -36.19 33.14
N GLN A 564 -27.58 -36.60 34.32
CA GLN A 564 -27.35 -38.02 34.64
C GLN A 564 -28.58 -38.93 34.43
N THR A 565 -29.79 -38.39 34.60
CA THR A 565 -31.07 -39.12 34.45
C THR A 565 -31.87 -38.70 33.20
N ARG A 566 -31.30 -37.82 32.37
CA ARG A 566 -31.97 -37.17 31.23
C ARG A 566 -31.13 -37.31 29.94
N ILE A 567 -31.67 -36.87 28.80
CA ILE A 567 -30.91 -36.83 27.54
C ILE A 567 -29.85 -35.72 27.63
N ARG A 568 -28.59 -36.06 27.43
CA ARG A 568 -27.44 -35.14 27.60
C ARG A 568 -27.21 -34.18 26.44
N ALA A 569 -27.69 -34.53 25.24
CA ALA A 569 -27.36 -33.81 24.01
C ALA A 569 -27.69 -32.30 24.06
N PRO A 570 -28.87 -31.85 24.54
CA PRO A 570 -29.20 -30.42 24.56
C PRO A 570 -28.30 -29.61 25.50
N SER A 571 -28.06 -30.09 26.73
CA SER A 571 -27.26 -29.35 27.71
C SER A 571 -25.78 -29.29 27.32
N VAL A 572 -25.25 -30.38 26.75
CA VAL A 572 -23.87 -30.41 26.26
C VAL A 572 -23.72 -29.47 25.06
N ALA A 573 -24.68 -29.46 24.12
CA ALA A 573 -24.67 -28.53 22.99
C ALA A 573 -24.68 -27.06 23.45
N THR A 574 -25.48 -26.71 24.47
CA THR A 574 -25.47 -25.37 25.06
C THR A 574 -24.12 -25.03 25.69
N ALA A 575 -23.54 -25.94 26.47
CA ALA A 575 -22.22 -25.73 27.07
C ALA A 575 -21.13 -25.54 26.01
N THR A 576 -21.15 -26.34 24.94
CA THR A 576 -20.22 -26.21 23.81
C THR A 576 -20.40 -24.89 23.06
N LEU A 577 -21.65 -24.45 22.83
CA LEU A 577 -21.93 -23.19 22.15
C LEU A 577 -21.37 -21.99 22.93
N PHE A 578 -21.66 -21.90 24.23
CA PHE A 578 -21.11 -20.84 25.08
C PHE A 578 -19.58 -20.94 25.19
N GLY A 579 -19.03 -22.15 25.22
CA GLY A 579 -17.58 -22.36 25.18
C GLY A 579 -16.95 -21.79 23.91
N PHE A 580 -17.51 -22.11 22.75
CA PHE A 580 -17.03 -21.60 21.46
C PHE A 580 -17.19 -20.08 21.36
N MET A 581 -18.32 -19.53 21.81
CA MET A 581 -18.55 -18.09 21.83
C MET A 581 -17.57 -17.36 22.75
N SER A 582 -17.33 -17.87 23.96
CA SER A 582 -16.31 -17.35 24.87
C SER A 582 -14.91 -17.41 24.26
N PHE A 583 -14.58 -18.47 23.51
CA PHE A 583 -13.29 -18.57 22.83
C PHE A 583 -13.15 -17.54 21.72
N ILE A 584 -14.18 -17.33 20.89
CA ILE A 584 -14.16 -16.30 19.83
C ILE A 584 -13.98 -14.91 20.43
N VAL A 585 -14.78 -14.57 21.45
CA VAL A 585 -14.73 -13.26 22.11
C VAL A 585 -13.39 -13.08 22.84
N TYR A 586 -12.81 -14.17 23.39
CA TYR A 586 -11.46 -14.13 23.96
C TYR A 586 -10.41 -13.84 22.90
N VAL A 587 -10.41 -14.57 21.77
CA VAL A 587 -9.42 -14.42 20.69
C VAL A 587 -9.50 -13.06 20.02
N GLY A 588 -10.72 -12.53 19.85
CA GLY A 588 -10.98 -11.21 19.28
C GLY A 588 -10.64 -10.03 20.20
N GLY A 589 -9.85 -10.23 21.26
CA GLY A 589 -9.30 -9.14 22.07
C GLY A 589 -10.30 -8.42 22.99
N PHE A 590 -11.59 -8.77 22.96
CA PHE A 590 -12.62 -8.06 23.72
C PHE A 590 -12.30 -7.92 25.22
N ASP A 591 -12.87 -6.88 25.82
CA ASP A 591 -12.67 -6.57 27.23
C ASP A 591 -13.03 -7.77 28.13
N LEU A 592 -12.16 -8.05 29.10
CA LEU A 592 -12.22 -9.28 29.90
C LEU A 592 -13.50 -9.44 30.72
N PRO A 593 -14.13 -8.39 31.27
CA PRO A 593 -15.45 -8.51 31.89
C PRO A 593 -16.52 -9.06 30.94
N LEU A 594 -16.47 -8.70 29.65
CA LEU A 594 -17.38 -9.26 28.64
C LEU A 594 -17.09 -10.75 28.41
N VAL A 595 -15.81 -11.10 28.23
CA VAL A 595 -15.36 -12.48 28.02
C VAL A 595 -15.80 -13.39 29.17
N PHE A 596 -15.52 -12.99 30.42
CA PHE A 596 -15.93 -13.73 31.61
C PHE A 596 -17.45 -13.75 31.80
N GLY A 597 -18.14 -12.67 31.42
CA GLY A 597 -19.60 -12.58 31.41
C GLY A 597 -20.24 -13.63 30.52
N VAL A 598 -19.71 -13.82 29.30
CA VAL A 598 -20.17 -14.88 28.38
C VAL A 598 -19.95 -16.27 28.97
N GLY A 599 -18.79 -16.51 29.59
CA GLY A 599 -18.49 -17.79 30.24
C GLY A 599 -19.43 -18.08 31.42
N ALA A 600 -19.70 -17.08 32.25
CA ALA A 600 -20.63 -17.18 33.38
C ALA A 600 -22.09 -17.36 32.92
N ALA A 601 -22.50 -16.72 31.82
CA ALA A 601 -23.81 -16.95 31.21
C ALA A 601 -23.99 -18.41 30.78
N GLY A 602 -22.92 -19.08 30.32
CA GLY A 602 -22.93 -20.52 30.04
C GLY A 602 -23.25 -21.37 31.27
N LEU A 603 -22.64 -21.07 32.43
CA LEU A 603 -22.92 -21.77 33.70
C LEU A 603 -24.41 -21.70 34.07
N ILE A 604 -25.02 -20.52 33.93
CA ILE A 604 -26.44 -20.29 34.28
C ILE A 604 -27.35 -20.91 33.21
N GLY A 605 -27.02 -20.75 31.92
CA GLY A 605 -27.82 -21.20 30.79
C GLY A 605 -28.01 -22.72 30.72
N VAL A 606 -27.07 -23.49 31.26
CA VAL A 606 -27.18 -24.96 31.31
C VAL A 606 -28.33 -25.43 32.22
N PHE A 607 -28.69 -24.70 33.28
CA PHE A 607 -29.75 -25.11 34.22
C PHE A 607 -31.13 -25.28 33.58
N PRO A 608 -31.73 -24.26 32.92
CA PRO A 608 -33.05 -24.38 32.33
C PRO A 608 -33.08 -25.44 31.22
N VAL A 609 -32.03 -25.53 30.40
CA VAL A 609 -31.93 -26.54 29.33
C VAL A 609 -31.89 -27.95 29.91
N ALA A 610 -31.11 -28.17 30.97
CA ALA A 610 -31.08 -29.45 31.66
C ALA A 610 -32.44 -29.79 32.30
N LEU A 611 -33.16 -28.80 32.82
CA LEU A 611 -34.46 -28.99 33.50
C LEU A 611 -35.60 -29.31 32.51
N VAL A 612 -35.55 -28.78 31.30
CA VAL A 612 -36.52 -29.05 30.21
C VAL A 612 -36.17 -30.34 29.45
N SER A 613 -34.92 -30.81 29.51
CA SER A 613 -34.50 -32.01 28.77
C SER A 613 -35.33 -33.26 29.12
N PRO A 614 -35.71 -34.10 28.13
CA PRO A 614 -36.51 -35.29 28.39
C PRO A 614 -35.77 -36.28 29.31
N ARG A 615 -36.50 -36.94 30.22
CA ARG A 615 -35.95 -38.06 30.98
C ARG A 615 -35.56 -39.19 30.03
N SER A 616 -34.36 -39.73 30.21
CA SER A 616 -33.87 -40.82 29.38
C SER A 616 -34.73 -42.06 29.64
N LYS A 617 -35.44 -42.54 28.61
CA LYS A 617 -36.27 -43.76 28.69
C LYS A 617 -35.46 -45.06 28.76
N ASN A 618 -34.13 -45.00 28.95
CA ASN A 618 -33.25 -46.17 28.97
C ASN A 618 -32.71 -46.58 30.34
N LYS A 619 -33.46 -46.31 31.41
CA LYS A 619 -33.34 -47.09 32.66
C LYS A 619 -34.68 -47.73 33.00
N GLY A 620 -34.91 -48.92 32.43
CA GLY A 620 -35.93 -49.84 32.89
C GLY A 620 -37.08 -50.14 31.91
N ILE A 621 -36.79 -50.76 30.76
CA ILE A 621 -37.48 -52.04 30.54
C ILE A 621 -36.61 -53.03 31.29
N GLY A 622 -36.86 -53.16 32.60
CA GLY A 622 -36.53 -54.42 33.24
C GLY A 622 -37.20 -55.48 32.38
N ALA A 623 -36.47 -56.56 32.09
CA ALA A 623 -37.12 -57.80 31.75
C ALA A 623 -38.14 -58.10 32.87
N ARG A 624 -39.37 -57.59 32.75
CA ARG A 624 -40.52 -58.32 33.23
C ARG A 624 -40.36 -59.62 32.48
N ALA A 625 -39.90 -60.65 33.20
CA ALA A 625 -40.01 -62.01 32.74
C ALA A 625 -41.46 -62.17 32.30
N LEU A 626 -41.69 -62.02 31.00
CA LEU A 626 -42.98 -62.26 30.40
C LEU A 626 -43.31 -63.69 30.83
N PRO A 627 -44.46 -63.92 31.48
CA PRO A 627 -44.75 -65.22 32.05
C PRO A 627 -44.63 -66.27 30.94
N THR A 628 -43.79 -67.28 31.17
CA THR A 628 -43.61 -68.39 30.24
C THR A 628 -44.50 -69.54 30.67
N ILE A 629 -45.19 -70.15 29.70
CA ILE A 629 -45.95 -71.37 29.91
C ILE A 629 -45.30 -72.50 29.10
N THR A 630 -45.12 -73.66 29.71
CA THR A 630 -44.64 -74.85 29.01
C THR A 630 -45.79 -75.49 28.24
N CYS A 631 -45.56 -75.80 26.96
CA CYS A 631 -46.55 -76.50 26.16
C CYS A 631 -46.71 -77.95 26.67
N PRO A 632 -47.92 -78.42 27.02
CA PRO A 632 -48.12 -79.78 27.54
C PRO A 632 -47.82 -80.88 26.51
N SER A 633 -47.83 -80.57 25.21
CA SER A 633 -47.56 -81.56 24.15
C SER A 633 -46.07 -81.74 23.82
N CYS A 634 -45.24 -80.70 23.97
CA CYS A 634 -43.82 -80.76 23.59
C CYS A 634 -42.85 -80.17 24.64
N ASN A 635 -43.35 -79.78 25.81
CA ASN A 635 -42.62 -79.16 26.93
C ASN A 635 -41.83 -77.88 26.61
N THR A 636 -41.96 -77.33 25.41
CA THR A 636 -41.27 -76.10 25.02
C THR A 636 -41.88 -74.89 25.75
N PRO A 637 -41.08 -74.02 26.38
CA PRO A 637 -41.56 -72.79 27.02
C PRO A 637 -41.96 -71.75 25.97
N ASN A 638 -43.15 -71.17 26.13
CA ASN A 638 -43.69 -70.13 25.26
C ASN A 638 -43.97 -68.86 26.07
N VAL A 639 -43.59 -67.71 25.51
CA VAL A 639 -43.71 -66.40 26.16
C VAL A 639 -45.12 -65.83 25.93
N VAL A 640 -45.81 -65.39 26.99
CA VAL A 640 -47.16 -64.81 26.88
C VAL A 640 -47.07 -63.28 26.79
N HIS A 641 -47.43 -62.73 25.63
CA HIS A 641 -47.32 -61.30 25.33
C HIS A 641 -48.57 -60.47 25.68
N SER A 642 -49.68 -61.09 26.10
CA SER A 642 -50.95 -60.41 26.39
C SER A 642 -51.50 -60.73 27.78
N SER A 643 -52.00 -59.70 28.47
CA SER A 643 -52.66 -59.78 29.77
C SER A 643 -54.19 -59.95 29.68
N ASN A 644 -54.79 -59.81 28.49
CA ASN A 644 -56.23 -60.03 28.31
C ASN A 644 -56.53 -61.53 28.20
N ARG A 645 -57.66 -61.97 28.79
CA ARG A 645 -58.13 -63.35 28.73
C ARG A 645 -59.56 -63.42 28.19
N PRO A 646 -59.92 -64.44 27.39
CA PRO A 646 -59.09 -65.57 26.96
C PRO A 646 -58.09 -65.20 25.84
N PHE A 647 -56.86 -65.68 25.94
CA PHE A 647 -55.78 -65.45 24.96
C PHE A 647 -55.40 -66.76 24.26
N ARG A 648 -55.25 -66.72 22.94
CA ARG A 648 -54.83 -67.87 22.13
C ARG A 648 -53.48 -67.55 21.49
N THR A 649 -52.51 -68.43 21.67
CA THR A 649 -51.19 -68.32 21.04
C THR A 649 -50.73 -69.69 20.56
N SER A 650 -50.01 -69.76 19.44
CA SER A 650 -49.44 -71.01 18.93
C SER A 650 -48.13 -71.32 19.65
N CYS A 651 -47.94 -72.58 20.04
CA CYS A 651 -46.66 -73.04 20.57
C CYS A 651 -45.54 -72.97 19.51
N SER A 652 -44.36 -72.46 19.85
CA SER A 652 -43.20 -72.37 18.96
C SER A 652 -42.61 -73.74 18.58
N GLY A 653 -42.71 -74.75 19.45
CA GLY A 653 -42.16 -76.09 19.21
C GLY A 653 -43.04 -76.99 18.33
N CYS A 654 -44.33 -77.13 18.66
CA CYS A 654 -45.24 -78.06 17.98
C CYS A 654 -46.43 -77.40 17.26
N PHE A 655 -46.50 -76.06 17.23
CA PHE A 655 -47.55 -75.25 16.58
C PHE A 655 -48.99 -75.49 17.06
N VAL A 656 -49.19 -76.31 18.10
CA VAL A 656 -50.50 -76.49 18.73
C VAL A 656 -50.96 -75.17 19.37
N THR A 657 -52.24 -74.85 19.21
CA THR A 657 -52.84 -73.65 19.80
C THR A 657 -53.01 -73.80 21.31
N LEU A 658 -52.28 -73.00 22.07
CA LEU A 658 -52.43 -72.87 23.52
C LEU A 658 -53.54 -71.86 23.80
N ARG A 659 -54.55 -72.29 24.53
CA ARG A 659 -55.61 -71.41 25.05
C ARG A 659 -55.33 -71.13 26.52
N LEU A 660 -55.17 -69.86 26.83
CA LEU A 660 -54.98 -69.32 28.17
C LEU A 660 -56.28 -68.62 28.55
N ASP A 661 -57.05 -69.22 29.45
CA ASP A 661 -58.26 -68.60 30.03
C ASP A 661 -57.93 -67.67 31.20
#